data_AF-A0A9C6WMY0-F1
#
_entry.id   AF-A0A9C6WMY0-F1
#
_cell.length_a   1.000
_cell.length_b   1.000
_cell.length_c   1.000
_cell.angle_alpha   90.00
_cell.angle_beta   90.00
_cell.angle_gamma   90.00
#
_symmetry.space_group_name_H-M   'P 1'
#
loop_
_entity.id
_entity.type
_entity.pdbx_description
1 polymer ?
#
loop_
_entity_poly.entity_id
_entity_poly.type
_entity_poly.pdbx_seq_one_letter_code
_entity_poly.pdbx_strand_id
1 'polypeptide(L)'
;MLVNPFELGDSHIRDMAYHTHLNDNATCDTHVLYTTVSTLLYKNRLPETGSSSFQPGFHTLKLISTQMINATSGVQYVHQTTMWILEQLKNYSWDAKALLTLAAFAFEIHRIESLESPWTNEVQSRWKVPPIATNLVAWVMEALEHIWEWLKLSSIGYNTEDVPSLSDAFNEIPLLVYWILASLVASVANIIASSDYQLSDFIDRLSSIDNNLKEHLSLIKQEIDGFEDYLRRKEMFSQTKDGVSMLRNLCEPTPEFPRVQVYDGNTKTKKQGFEVFKQKHVLLYFSEFNSIDSEILFLNYIHVRLEENPKEVIKGFKKEDFKILWIPIVDNMDDSAKIKLRFETLKSYIRCYAVEHFSKLPGIRLIREKLNYTGKPIMPVLTPKGDIINEDAKDLIFQWGIEAFPFRKFDGEDLSLKWKWFWDVLKKLSLGIQLEGGKYIFIYQGKNREWNQKLAFELDKIKAHETIKRADCVIEHYQLGKNDHGAISSFWKEIEIKKETKKASKLHEVLDYKIQDKMESLLRLKNDPQGWVILSKGSNVKVLGGMKPMFETMMNFETWKDKVLQIEGFDIALKEYYDAQAEDDAAEEVKPTPPNGKMPIIREPPNGEKPQHTIFIKPPKGDKSICDRICSGIKDFFHHCCACATD
;
A
#
# COMPACT_ATOMS: atom_id res chain seq x y z
N MET A 1 -22.08 38.49 -36.24
CA MET A 1 -22.83 39.08 -35.10
C MET A 1 -21.80 39.68 -34.16
N LEU A 2 -22.08 40.85 -33.61
CA LEU A 2 -21.28 41.41 -32.53
C LEU A 2 -21.54 40.58 -31.26
N VAL A 3 -20.47 40.12 -30.60
CA VAL A 3 -20.55 39.13 -29.52
C VAL A 3 -20.24 39.81 -28.19
N ASN A 4 -21.10 39.61 -27.18
CA ASN A 4 -20.84 40.07 -25.82
C ASN A 4 -19.91 39.05 -25.11
N PRO A 5 -18.69 39.43 -24.70
CA PRO A 5 -17.76 38.49 -24.09
C PRO A 5 -18.22 37.99 -22.70
N PHE A 6 -19.11 38.71 -22.01
CA PHE A 6 -19.66 38.28 -20.72
C PHE A 6 -20.77 37.24 -20.83
N GLU A 7 -21.32 37.03 -22.04
CA GLU A 7 -22.33 36.00 -22.32
C GLU A 7 -21.70 34.67 -22.79
N LEU A 8 -20.39 34.67 -23.05
CA LEU A 8 -19.65 33.49 -23.46
C LEU A 8 -19.11 32.74 -22.24
N GLY A 9 -19.14 31.41 -22.30
CA GLY A 9 -18.44 30.57 -21.32
C GLY A 9 -16.92 30.68 -21.46
N ASP A 10 -16.21 30.52 -20.35
CA ASP A 10 -14.75 30.65 -20.27
C ASP A 10 -14.03 29.71 -21.25
N SER A 11 -14.52 28.48 -21.43
CA SER A 11 -13.98 27.53 -22.41
C SER A 11 -14.08 28.05 -23.85
N HIS A 12 -15.19 28.71 -24.20
CA HIS A 12 -15.38 29.25 -25.54
C HIS A 12 -14.45 30.43 -25.80
N ILE A 13 -14.30 31.34 -24.83
CA ILE A 13 -13.36 32.46 -24.95
C ILE A 13 -11.92 31.95 -25.05
N ARG A 14 -11.55 30.96 -24.22
CA ARG A 14 -10.25 30.31 -24.25
C ARG A 14 -9.96 29.72 -25.62
N ASP A 15 -10.90 28.96 -26.18
CA ASP A 15 -10.77 28.38 -27.51
C ASP A 15 -10.59 29.49 -28.56
N MET A 16 -11.46 30.51 -28.56
CA MET A 16 -11.36 31.63 -29.51
C MET A 16 -9.99 32.30 -29.44
N ALA A 17 -9.51 32.63 -28.22
CA ALA A 17 -8.21 33.23 -28.02
C ALA A 17 -7.09 32.30 -28.52
N TYR A 18 -7.13 31.01 -28.17
CA TYR A 18 -6.13 30.03 -28.58
C TYR A 18 -6.04 29.88 -30.10
N HIS A 19 -7.17 29.92 -30.83
CA HIS A 19 -7.19 29.81 -32.30
C HIS A 19 -6.49 30.99 -33.01
N THR A 20 -6.31 32.13 -32.35
CA THR A 20 -5.54 33.25 -32.91
C THR A 20 -4.03 33.04 -32.83
N HIS A 21 -3.57 32.09 -32.01
CA HIS A 21 -2.15 31.87 -31.78
C HIS A 21 -1.57 30.90 -32.82
N LEU A 22 -0.45 31.29 -33.44
CA LEU A 22 0.20 30.51 -34.49
C LEU A 22 1.47 29.81 -34.01
N ASN A 23 2.39 30.55 -33.38
CA ASN A 23 3.66 30.05 -32.82
C ASN A 23 4.32 31.15 -31.96
N ASP A 24 5.46 30.84 -31.35
CA ASP A 24 6.27 31.75 -30.54
C ASP A 24 7.55 32.23 -31.25
N ASN A 25 7.54 32.33 -32.59
CA ASN A 25 8.76 32.63 -33.36
C ASN A 25 9.18 34.11 -33.31
N ALA A 26 8.27 35.02 -32.97
CA ALA A 26 8.59 36.45 -32.92
C ALA A 26 9.37 36.78 -31.64
N THR A 27 10.51 37.44 -31.79
CA THR A 27 11.35 37.83 -30.65
C THR A 27 10.77 39.06 -29.95
N CYS A 28 10.65 38.98 -28.63
CA CYS A 28 10.31 40.09 -27.75
C CYS A 28 11.10 39.93 -26.45
N ASP A 29 11.91 40.92 -26.08
CA ASP A 29 12.56 40.94 -24.77
C ASP A 29 11.55 41.44 -23.73
N THR A 30 10.79 40.50 -23.17
CA THR A 30 9.70 40.80 -22.24
C THR A 30 10.21 41.42 -20.94
N HIS A 31 11.44 41.14 -20.51
CA HIS A 31 12.02 41.75 -19.31
C HIS A 31 12.39 43.22 -19.52
N VAL A 32 13.02 43.56 -20.65
CA VAL A 32 13.34 44.95 -21.02
C VAL A 32 12.05 45.75 -21.24
N LEU A 33 11.06 45.16 -21.91
CA LEU A 33 9.78 45.79 -22.14
C LEU A 33 9.04 46.06 -20.81
N TYR A 34 9.00 45.09 -19.90
CA TYR A 34 8.38 45.25 -18.58
C TYR A 34 9.05 46.35 -17.76
N THR A 35 10.39 46.38 -17.74
CA THR A 35 11.15 47.42 -17.03
C THR A 35 10.86 48.81 -17.58
N THR A 36 10.75 48.91 -18.91
CA THR A 36 10.45 50.16 -19.62
C THR A 36 9.04 50.64 -19.29
N VAL A 37 8.05 49.76 -19.43
CA VAL A 37 6.64 50.04 -19.12
C VAL A 37 6.45 50.42 -17.66
N SER A 38 7.08 49.69 -16.73
CA SER A 38 7.06 50.01 -15.30
C SER A 38 7.65 51.40 -15.01
N THR A 39 8.77 51.74 -15.65
CA THR A 39 9.41 53.05 -15.46
C THR A 39 8.54 54.18 -15.99
N LEU A 40 7.90 53.98 -17.15
CA LEU A 40 6.98 54.95 -17.73
C LEU A 40 5.73 55.16 -16.85
N LEU A 41 5.13 54.09 -16.34
CA LEU A 41 3.89 54.16 -15.57
C LEU A 41 4.07 54.64 -14.12
N TYR A 42 5.22 54.38 -13.47
CA TYR A 42 5.44 54.71 -12.06
C TYR A 42 6.40 55.88 -11.80
N LYS A 43 7.26 56.25 -12.77
CA LYS A 43 8.31 57.27 -12.54
C LYS A 43 8.22 58.50 -13.45
N ASN A 44 7.25 58.56 -14.38
CA ASN A 44 7.07 59.66 -15.35
C ASN A 44 8.39 60.12 -16.02
N ARG A 45 9.32 59.19 -16.28
CA ARG A 45 10.58 59.46 -16.97
C ARG A 45 10.70 58.56 -18.19
N LEU A 46 10.97 59.15 -19.35
CA LEU A 46 11.46 58.40 -20.50
C LEU A 46 12.85 57.82 -20.17
N PRO A 47 13.15 56.56 -20.56
CA PRO A 47 14.48 56.01 -20.39
C PRO A 47 15.51 56.85 -21.15
N GLU A 48 16.57 57.29 -20.46
CA GLU A 48 17.77 57.90 -21.08
C GLU A 48 18.68 56.80 -21.66
N THR A 49 18.19 55.99 -22.60
CA THR A 49 19.04 55.10 -23.40
C THR A 49 18.55 55.03 -24.84
N GLY A 50 19.49 55.27 -25.77
CA GLY A 50 19.25 55.38 -27.19
C GLY A 50 18.58 54.15 -27.81
N SER A 51 17.66 54.44 -28.73
CA SER A 51 16.96 53.50 -29.61
C SER A 51 17.92 52.58 -30.38
N SER A 52 17.63 51.27 -30.40
CA SER A 52 17.78 50.43 -31.61
C SER A 52 17.33 48.95 -31.47
N SER A 53 16.91 48.45 -30.30
CA SER A 53 16.61 47.00 -30.14
C SER A 53 15.19 46.63 -29.69
N PHE A 54 14.21 47.55 -29.73
CA PHE A 54 12.82 47.21 -29.39
C PHE A 54 12.14 46.45 -30.54
N GLN A 55 11.86 45.16 -30.32
CA GLN A 55 11.03 44.33 -31.19
C GLN A 55 9.78 43.87 -30.43
N PRO A 56 8.57 44.09 -30.98
CA PRO A 56 8.28 44.80 -32.23
C PRO A 56 8.58 46.30 -32.16
N GLY A 57 8.85 46.87 -33.34
CA GLY A 57 9.10 48.30 -33.50
C GLY A 57 7.89 49.18 -33.15
N PHE A 58 8.16 50.47 -32.92
CA PHE A 58 7.19 51.51 -32.55
C PHE A 58 5.89 51.52 -33.38
N HIS A 59 5.96 51.14 -34.67
CA HIS A 59 4.80 51.04 -35.55
C HIS A 59 3.72 50.09 -35.02
N THR A 60 4.10 48.93 -34.47
CA THR A 60 3.15 47.94 -33.94
C THR A 60 2.47 48.45 -32.68
N LEU A 61 3.22 49.06 -31.76
CA LEU A 61 2.66 49.68 -30.54
C LEU A 61 1.71 50.84 -30.89
N LYS A 62 2.06 51.65 -31.89
CA LYS A 62 1.20 52.74 -32.37
C LYS A 62 -0.09 52.24 -33.03
N LEU A 63 -0.01 51.12 -33.75
CA LEU A 63 -1.18 50.51 -34.38
C LEU A 63 -2.15 49.99 -33.30
N ILE A 64 -1.64 49.20 -32.35
CA ILE A 64 -2.43 48.65 -31.24
C ILE A 64 -3.08 49.77 -30.43
N SER A 65 -2.31 50.79 -30.01
CA SER A 65 -2.84 51.93 -29.24
C SER A 65 -3.95 52.68 -29.96
N THR A 66 -3.78 52.96 -31.26
CA THR A 66 -4.80 53.66 -32.06
C THR A 66 -6.12 52.90 -32.13
N GLN A 67 -6.08 51.58 -32.05
CA GLN A 67 -7.28 50.75 -32.18
C GLN A 67 -8.06 50.60 -30.89
N MET A 68 -7.37 50.64 -29.75
CA MET A 68 -8.02 50.64 -28.43
C MET A 68 -9.01 51.81 -28.29
N ILE A 69 -8.79 52.91 -29.02
CA ILE A 69 -9.66 54.10 -29.03
C ILE A 69 -11.03 53.82 -29.65
N ASN A 70 -11.15 52.85 -30.57
CA ASN A 70 -12.38 52.60 -31.32
C ASN A 70 -13.40 51.73 -30.56
N ALA A 71 -13.12 51.33 -29.32
CA ALA A 71 -13.95 50.42 -28.54
C ALA A 71 -15.05 51.09 -27.69
N THR A 72 -15.36 52.37 -27.93
CA THR A 72 -16.24 53.21 -27.08
C THR A 72 -17.74 52.89 -27.14
N SER A 73 -18.17 52.02 -28.06
CA SER A 73 -19.60 51.82 -28.41
C SER A 73 -20.22 50.51 -27.89
N GLY A 74 -19.61 49.88 -26.88
CA GLY A 74 -20.14 48.66 -26.24
C GLY A 74 -19.11 47.55 -26.01
N VAL A 75 -19.40 46.65 -25.06
CA VAL A 75 -18.54 45.48 -24.71
C VAL A 75 -18.23 44.57 -25.91
N GLN A 76 -19.08 44.59 -26.93
CA GLN A 76 -18.91 43.79 -28.15
C GLN A 76 -17.75 44.32 -29.01
N TYR A 77 -17.54 45.64 -29.02
CA TYR A 77 -16.42 46.27 -29.70
C TYR A 77 -15.11 46.06 -28.94
N VAL A 78 -15.16 46.00 -27.60
CA VAL A 78 -14.01 45.59 -26.77
C VAL A 78 -13.58 44.17 -27.16
N HIS A 79 -14.51 43.21 -27.18
CA HIS A 79 -14.23 41.85 -27.61
C HIS A 79 -13.62 41.78 -29.02
N GLN A 80 -14.24 42.45 -30.00
CA GLN A 80 -13.75 42.45 -31.38
C GLN A 80 -12.32 43.03 -31.48
N THR A 81 -12.05 44.09 -30.74
CA THR A 81 -10.72 44.75 -30.71
C THR A 81 -9.69 43.84 -30.05
N THR A 82 -10.02 43.20 -28.94
CA THR A 82 -9.17 42.21 -28.27
C THR A 82 -8.80 41.06 -29.21
N MET A 83 -9.78 40.47 -29.90
CA MET A 83 -9.54 39.38 -30.85
C MET A 83 -8.64 39.83 -32.01
N TRP A 84 -8.81 41.07 -32.47
CA TRP A 84 -7.97 41.63 -33.54
C TRP A 84 -6.53 41.83 -33.08
N ILE A 85 -6.31 42.35 -31.86
CA ILE A 85 -4.98 42.50 -31.27
C ILE A 85 -4.30 41.13 -31.13
N LEU A 86 -5.03 40.12 -30.63
CA LEU A 86 -4.53 38.75 -30.52
C LEU A 86 -4.07 38.20 -31.88
N GLU A 87 -4.85 38.41 -32.93
CA GLU A 87 -4.50 37.98 -34.31
C GLU A 87 -3.26 38.72 -34.86
N GLN A 88 -3.07 40.01 -34.56
CA GLN A 88 -1.84 40.71 -34.93
C GLN A 88 -0.62 40.15 -34.21
N LEU A 89 -0.79 39.76 -32.95
CA LEU A 89 0.27 39.26 -32.10
C LEU A 89 0.40 37.73 -32.15
N LYS A 90 -0.16 37.07 -33.18
CA LYS A 90 -0.24 35.61 -33.28
C LYS A 90 1.08 34.84 -33.17
N ASN A 91 2.19 35.46 -33.58
CA ASN A 91 3.54 34.88 -33.56
C ASN A 91 4.32 35.16 -32.27
N TYR A 92 3.73 35.90 -31.33
CA TYR A 92 4.34 36.22 -30.03
C TYR A 92 3.85 35.26 -28.95
N SER A 93 4.71 35.00 -27.96
CA SER A 93 4.35 34.27 -26.74
C SER A 93 3.24 34.97 -25.95
N TRP A 94 2.48 34.23 -25.17
CA TRP A 94 1.34 34.74 -24.41
C TRP A 94 1.69 35.91 -23.48
N ASP A 95 2.82 35.83 -22.77
CA ASP A 95 3.33 36.91 -21.93
C ASP A 95 3.72 38.15 -22.76
N ALA A 96 4.34 37.96 -23.93
CA ALA A 96 4.65 39.04 -24.85
C ALA A 96 3.37 39.70 -25.41
N LYS A 97 2.31 38.95 -25.73
CA LYS A 97 1.03 39.53 -26.19
C LYS A 97 0.44 40.48 -25.14
N ALA A 98 0.39 40.03 -23.88
CA ALA A 98 -0.09 40.82 -22.75
C ALA A 98 0.76 42.07 -22.55
N LEU A 99 2.09 41.92 -22.54
CA LEU A 99 3.02 42.99 -22.25
C LEU A 99 3.11 44.04 -23.37
N LEU A 100 3.03 43.64 -24.63
CA LEU A 100 2.99 44.57 -25.77
C LEU A 100 1.70 45.39 -25.78
N THR A 101 0.59 44.76 -25.39
CA THR A 101 -0.69 45.46 -25.22
C THR A 101 -0.60 46.46 -24.07
N LEU A 102 -0.01 46.08 -22.94
CA LEU A 102 0.23 46.99 -21.81
C LEU A 102 1.15 48.16 -22.19
N ALA A 103 2.18 47.92 -23.02
CA ALA A 103 3.06 48.97 -23.51
C ALA A 103 2.32 49.94 -24.44
N ALA A 104 1.46 49.44 -25.32
CA ALA A 104 0.61 50.28 -26.17
C ALA A 104 -0.38 51.11 -25.33
N PHE A 105 -0.95 50.52 -24.28
CA PHE A 105 -1.79 51.21 -23.29
C PHE A 105 -1.03 52.33 -22.58
N ALA A 106 0.15 52.04 -22.05
CA ALA A 106 0.99 53.03 -21.36
C ALA A 106 1.38 54.19 -22.28
N PHE A 107 1.72 53.90 -23.54
CA PHE A 107 2.00 54.91 -24.55
C PHE A 107 0.80 55.83 -24.80
N GLU A 108 -0.40 55.26 -24.88
CA GLU A 108 -1.62 56.04 -25.12
C GLU A 108 -1.97 56.93 -23.93
N ILE A 109 -1.87 56.42 -22.69
CA ILE A 109 -2.08 57.24 -21.48
C ILE A 109 -1.09 58.41 -21.45
N HIS A 110 0.20 58.14 -21.66
CA HIS A 110 1.22 59.20 -21.64
C HIS A 110 0.98 60.25 -22.73
N ARG A 111 0.53 59.82 -23.92
CA ARG A 111 0.14 60.74 -25.00
C ARG A 111 -1.00 61.65 -24.57
N ILE A 112 -2.04 61.10 -23.94
CA ILE A 112 -3.18 61.87 -23.44
C ILE A 112 -2.73 62.88 -22.38
N GLU A 113 -1.92 62.46 -21.40
CA GLU A 113 -1.35 63.36 -20.39
C GLU A 113 -0.51 64.49 -21.01
N SER A 114 0.28 64.19 -22.06
CA SER A 114 1.13 65.17 -22.73
C SER A 114 0.39 66.25 -23.53
N LEU A 115 -0.87 65.99 -23.90
CA LEU A 115 -1.73 66.95 -24.60
C LEU A 115 -2.34 67.99 -23.63
N GLU A 116 -2.20 67.82 -22.31
CA GLU A 116 -2.70 68.74 -21.29
C GLU A 116 -1.70 69.86 -20.93
N SER A 117 -1.63 70.92 -21.76
CA SER A 117 -1.46 72.33 -21.37
C SER A 117 -1.25 73.23 -22.61
N PRO A 118 -1.96 74.37 -22.81
CA PRO A 118 -2.98 75.02 -21.97
C PRO A 118 -4.29 75.36 -22.73
N TRP A 119 -5.41 74.71 -22.39
CA TRP A 119 -6.75 75.23 -22.71
C TRP A 119 -7.70 75.04 -21.50
N THR A 120 -8.27 76.18 -21.09
CA THR A 120 -9.37 76.47 -20.13
C THR A 120 -9.87 75.41 -19.11
N ASN A 121 -9.94 75.87 -17.86
CA ASN A 121 -10.30 75.22 -16.59
C ASN A 121 -11.58 74.37 -16.53
N GLU A 122 -12.44 74.31 -17.55
CA GLU A 122 -13.66 73.48 -17.55
C GLU A 122 -13.40 72.03 -18.00
N VAL A 123 -12.42 71.81 -18.89
CA VAL A 123 -12.05 70.46 -19.37
C VAL A 123 -11.15 69.75 -18.35
N GLN A 124 -10.43 70.51 -17.53
CA GLN A 124 -9.46 70.04 -16.52
C GLN A 124 -10.05 69.16 -15.40
N SER A 125 -11.39 69.15 -15.24
CA SER A 125 -12.09 68.31 -14.26
C SER A 125 -12.48 66.92 -14.80
N ARG A 126 -12.38 66.68 -16.12
CA ARG A 126 -12.86 65.45 -16.77
C ARG A 126 -11.79 64.41 -17.12
N TRP A 127 -10.50 64.79 -17.12
CA TRP A 127 -9.43 63.98 -17.74
C TRP A 127 -8.31 63.57 -16.78
N LYS A 128 -8.60 63.42 -15.48
CA LYS A 128 -7.67 62.70 -14.60
C LYS A 128 -7.76 61.22 -14.92
N VAL A 129 -6.61 60.58 -15.20
CA VAL A 129 -6.51 59.11 -15.29
C VAL A 129 -7.26 58.51 -14.10
N PRO A 130 -8.36 57.77 -14.31
CA PRO A 130 -9.16 57.26 -13.21
C PRO A 130 -8.30 56.36 -12.30
N PRO A 131 -8.43 56.44 -10.96
CA PRO A 131 -7.71 55.56 -10.03
C PRO A 131 -7.89 54.06 -10.35
N ILE A 132 -9.00 53.70 -10.99
CA ILE A 132 -9.29 52.34 -11.44
C ILE A 132 -8.36 51.90 -12.59
N ALA A 133 -7.89 52.81 -13.44
CA ALA A 133 -6.94 52.51 -14.52
C ALA A 133 -5.51 52.31 -13.98
N THR A 134 -5.10 53.06 -12.95
CA THR A 134 -3.83 52.80 -12.24
C THR A 134 -3.86 51.48 -11.47
N ASN A 135 -5.00 51.12 -10.88
CA ASN A 135 -5.18 49.82 -10.24
C ASN A 135 -5.14 48.67 -11.24
N LEU A 136 -5.74 48.84 -12.43
CA LEU A 136 -5.68 47.85 -13.51
C LEU A 136 -4.23 47.54 -13.92
N VAL A 137 -3.36 48.55 -14.03
CA VAL A 137 -1.93 48.31 -14.31
C VAL A 137 -1.31 47.40 -13.26
N ALA A 138 -1.56 47.65 -11.98
CA ALA A 138 -1.04 46.80 -10.91
C ALA A 138 -1.51 45.34 -11.05
N TRP A 139 -2.81 45.12 -11.29
CA TRP A 139 -3.37 43.79 -11.53
C TRP A 139 -2.77 43.07 -12.74
N VAL A 140 -2.59 43.78 -13.86
CA VAL A 140 -1.98 43.20 -15.07
C VAL A 140 -0.53 42.82 -14.82
N MET A 141 0.20 43.64 -14.08
CA MET A 141 1.60 43.37 -13.73
C MET A 141 1.71 42.15 -12.81
N GLU A 142 0.82 42.02 -11.83
CA GLU A 142 0.75 40.83 -10.96
C GLU A 142 0.40 39.57 -11.77
N ALA A 143 -0.58 39.64 -12.68
CA ALA A 143 -0.94 38.52 -13.55
C ALA A 143 0.21 38.09 -14.48
N LEU A 144 1.01 39.04 -14.97
CA LEU A 144 2.23 38.75 -15.73
C LEU A 144 3.28 38.02 -14.89
N GLU A 145 3.42 38.35 -13.61
CA GLU A 145 4.31 37.63 -12.69
C GLU A 145 3.90 36.16 -12.53
N HIS A 146 2.59 35.86 -12.45
CA HIS A 146 2.10 34.47 -12.41
C HIS A 146 2.35 33.71 -13.71
N ILE A 147 2.17 34.35 -14.87
CA ILE A 147 2.50 33.73 -16.17
C ILE A 147 3.99 33.40 -16.24
N TRP A 148 4.87 34.29 -15.78
CA TRP A 148 6.30 34.04 -15.73
C TRP A 148 6.71 32.99 -14.72
N GLU A 149 6.05 32.94 -13.57
CA GLU A 149 6.25 31.85 -12.61
C GLU A 149 5.90 30.50 -13.26
N TRP A 150 4.78 30.41 -13.97
CA TRP A 150 4.42 29.21 -14.73
C TRP A 150 5.48 28.87 -15.78
N LEU A 151 5.91 29.84 -16.60
CA LEU A 151 6.95 29.64 -17.63
C LEU A 151 8.27 29.13 -17.05
N LYS A 152 8.66 29.66 -15.88
CA LYS A 152 9.84 29.21 -15.15
C LYS A 152 9.68 27.74 -14.74
N LEU A 153 8.55 27.38 -14.14
CA LEU A 153 8.28 26.02 -13.68
C LEU A 153 8.16 25.03 -14.86
N SER A 154 7.51 25.41 -15.95
CA SER A 154 7.35 24.58 -17.15
C SER A 154 8.68 24.32 -17.86
N SER A 155 9.62 25.27 -17.82
CA SER A 155 10.94 25.15 -18.46
C SER A 155 11.84 24.05 -17.86
N ILE A 156 11.55 23.61 -16.64
CA ILE A 156 12.31 22.56 -15.94
C ILE A 156 12.09 21.19 -16.62
N GLY A 157 10.97 20.99 -17.31
CA GLY A 157 10.72 19.80 -18.12
C GLY A 157 10.16 18.60 -17.34
N TYR A 158 9.36 18.84 -16.28
CA TYR A 158 8.61 17.77 -15.62
C TYR A 158 7.55 17.16 -16.56
N ASN A 159 7.31 15.85 -16.43
CA ASN A 159 6.23 15.19 -17.17
C ASN A 159 4.86 15.57 -16.59
N THR A 160 3.86 15.68 -17.46
CA THR A 160 2.47 15.97 -17.07
C THR A 160 1.80 14.85 -16.28
N GLU A 161 2.36 13.64 -16.27
CA GLU A 161 1.92 12.55 -15.39
C GLU A 161 2.34 12.76 -13.93
N ASP A 162 3.50 13.39 -13.71
CA ASP A 162 4.05 13.64 -12.39
C ASP A 162 3.59 14.98 -11.80
N VAL A 163 3.38 15.98 -12.67
CA VAL A 163 2.93 17.33 -12.31
C VAL A 163 1.77 17.73 -13.25
N PRO A 164 0.57 17.13 -13.09
CA PRO A 164 -0.57 17.39 -13.98
C PRO A 164 -1.04 18.84 -13.95
N SER A 165 -0.90 19.53 -12.82
CA SER A 165 -1.35 20.92 -12.66
C SER A 165 -0.61 21.89 -13.59
N LEU A 166 0.55 21.51 -14.18
CA LEU A 166 1.23 22.31 -15.21
C LEU A 166 0.36 22.51 -16.45
N SER A 167 -0.34 21.44 -16.87
CA SER A 167 -1.24 21.48 -18.03
C SER A 167 -2.51 22.27 -17.72
N ASP A 168 -3.04 22.13 -16.51
CA ASP A 168 -4.23 22.86 -16.07
C ASP A 168 -3.94 24.37 -16.03
N ALA A 169 -2.81 24.77 -15.45
CA ALA A 169 -2.36 26.16 -15.45
C ALA A 169 -2.17 26.72 -16.88
N PHE A 170 -1.62 25.93 -17.81
CA PHE A 170 -1.48 26.37 -19.20
C PHE A 170 -2.82 26.69 -19.85
N ASN A 171 -3.86 25.91 -19.56
CA ASN A 171 -5.20 26.16 -20.09
C ASN A 171 -5.79 27.49 -19.61
N GLU A 172 -5.39 27.99 -18.44
CA GLU A 172 -5.83 29.30 -17.94
C GLU A 172 -5.11 30.48 -18.62
N ILE A 173 -3.90 30.30 -19.14
CA ILE A 173 -3.07 31.40 -19.68
C ILE A 173 -3.71 32.12 -20.90
N PRO A 174 -4.21 31.43 -21.95
CA PRO A 174 -4.85 32.10 -23.08
C PRO A 174 -6.08 32.92 -22.67
N LEU A 175 -6.85 32.39 -21.72
CA LEU A 175 -8.04 33.05 -21.18
C LEU A 175 -7.63 34.27 -20.36
N LEU A 176 -6.63 34.15 -19.49
CA LEU A 176 -6.08 35.24 -18.69
C LEU A 176 -5.56 36.37 -19.60
N VAL A 177 -4.77 36.05 -20.62
CA VAL A 177 -4.24 37.04 -21.57
C VAL A 177 -5.36 37.73 -22.33
N TYR A 178 -6.39 37.00 -22.76
CA TYR A 178 -7.57 37.61 -23.37
C TYR A 178 -8.20 38.68 -22.45
N TRP A 179 -8.41 38.36 -21.16
CA TRP A 179 -9.03 39.30 -20.22
C TRP A 179 -8.10 40.45 -19.82
N ILE A 180 -6.77 40.25 -19.82
CA ILE A 180 -5.80 41.36 -19.72
C ILE A 180 -6.00 42.33 -20.89
N LEU A 181 -5.98 41.83 -22.13
CA LEU A 181 -6.15 42.66 -23.33
C LEU A 181 -7.50 43.38 -23.33
N ALA A 182 -8.59 42.66 -23.02
CA ALA A 182 -9.93 43.22 -22.97
C ALA A 182 -10.06 44.32 -21.91
N SER A 183 -9.44 44.14 -20.73
CA SER A 183 -9.44 45.16 -19.68
C SER A 183 -8.66 46.40 -20.09
N LEU A 184 -7.50 46.24 -20.76
CA LEU A 184 -6.71 47.37 -21.26
C LEU A 184 -7.44 48.14 -22.36
N VAL A 185 -8.06 47.43 -23.32
CA VAL A 185 -8.90 48.03 -24.37
C VAL A 185 -10.09 48.78 -23.75
N ALA A 186 -10.81 48.14 -22.83
CA ALA A 186 -11.94 48.73 -22.11
C ALA A 186 -11.53 50.02 -21.38
N SER A 187 -10.33 50.02 -20.76
CA SER A 187 -9.78 51.15 -20.02
C SER A 187 -9.44 52.35 -20.92
N VAL A 188 -8.76 52.16 -22.05
CA VAL A 188 -8.48 53.26 -23.01
C VAL A 188 -9.78 53.92 -23.49
N ALA A 189 -10.76 53.11 -23.86
CA ALA A 189 -12.04 53.62 -24.33
C ALA A 189 -12.80 54.40 -23.24
N ASN A 190 -12.75 53.97 -21.97
CA ASN A 190 -13.31 54.70 -20.82
C ASN A 190 -12.56 56.03 -20.51
N ILE A 191 -11.24 56.06 -20.73
CA ILE A 191 -10.43 57.28 -20.51
C ILE A 191 -10.73 58.33 -21.58
N ILE A 192 -10.92 57.92 -22.83
CA ILE A 192 -11.13 58.83 -23.97
C ILE A 192 -12.59 59.27 -24.12
N ALA A 193 -13.55 58.40 -23.77
CA ALA A 193 -14.97 58.70 -23.87
C ALA A 193 -15.78 58.05 -22.75
N SER A 194 -16.96 58.61 -22.44
CA SER A 194 -17.93 57.94 -21.58
C SER A 194 -18.51 56.73 -22.31
N SER A 195 -18.00 55.53 -22.01
CA SER A 195 -18.53 54.27 -22.51
C SER A 195 -19.79 53.85 -21.75
N ASP A 196 -20.52 52.91 -22.33
CA ASP A 196 -21.78 52.35 -21.85
C ASP A 196 -21.61 51.09 -20.98
N TYR A 197 -20.37 50.73 -20.64
CA TYR A 197 -20.02 49.53 -19.86
C TYR A 197 -19.13 49.86 -18.66
N GLN A 198 -19.18 49.01 -17.62
CA GLN A 198 -18.40 49.23 -16.39
C GLN A 198 -17.02 48.57 -16.49
N LEU A 199 -15.97 49.33 -16.21
CA LEU A 199 -14.59 48.80 -16.17
C LEU A 199 -14.37 47.79 -15.04
N SER A 200 -15.14 47.88 -13.94
CA SER A 200 -15.11 46.92 -12.83
C SER A 200 -15.41 45.51 -13.29
N ASP A 201 -16.37 45.31 -14.20
CA ASP A 201 -16.76 43.98 -14.67
C ASP A 201 -15.59 43.26 -15.37
N PHE A 202 -14.75 44.00 -16.10
CA PHE A 202 -13.54 43.46 -16.73
C PHE A 202 -12.46 43.12 -15.70
N ILE A 203 -12.26 44.00 -14.70
CA ILE A 203 -11.29 43.79 -13.62
C ILE A 203 -11.68 42.59 -12.75
N ASP A 204 -12.96 42.45 -12.41
CA ASP A 204 -13.47 41.35 -11.60
C ASP A 204 -13.28 40.00 -12.32
N ARG A 205 -13.51 39.97 -13.65
CA ARG A 205 -13.24 38.77 -14.46
C ARG A 205 -11.75 38.47 -14.55
N LEU A 206 -10.91 39.47 -14.80
CA LEU A 206 -9.45 39.31 -14.80
C LEU A 206 -8.95 38.75 -13.47
N SER A 207 -9.37 39.33 -12.34
CA SER A 207 -8.99 38.92 -11.00
C SER A 207 -9.44 37.49 -10.70
N SER A 208 -10.66 37.12 -11.09
CA SER A 208 -11.17 35.75 -10.92
C SER A 208 -10.30 34.71 -11.63
N ILE A 209 -9.86 34.99 -12.85
CA ILE A 209 -9.05 34.04 -13.64
C ILE A 209 -7.60 34.01 -13.15
N ASP A 210 -7.05 35.16 -12.77
CA ASP A 210 -5.72 35.22 -12.12
C ASP A 210 -5.70 34.40 -10.82
N ASN A 211 -6.77 34.45 -10.02
CA ASN A 211 -6.89 33.62 -8.82
C ASN A 211 -6.91 32.11 -9.14
N ASN A 212 -7.59 31.68 -10.21
CA ASN A 212 -7.52 30.28 -10.65
C ASN A 212 -6.08 29.88 -11.02
N LEU A 213 -5.36 30.74 -11.76
CA LEU A 213 -3.96 30.48 -12.11
C LEU A 213 -3.08 30.38 -10.84
N LYS A 214 -3.28 31.26 -9.84
CA LYS A 214 -2.58 31.18 -8.54
C LYS A 214 -2.82 29.86 -7.82
N GLU A 215 -4.07 29.37 -7.82
CA GLU A 215 -4.40 28.07 -7.23
C GLU A 215 -3.65 26.94 -7.94
N HIS A 216 -3.64 26.92 -9.28
CA HIS A 216 -2.87 25.95 -10.04
C HIS A 216 -1.35 26.06 -9.79
N LEU A 217 -0.80 27.27 -9.67
CA LEU A 217 0.61 27.48 -9.32
C LEU A 217 0.95 26.93 -7.93
N SER A 218 0.04 27.05 -6.97
CA SER A 218 0.21 26.45 -5.65
C SER A 218 0.23 24.92 -5.72
N LEU A 219 -0.67 24.33 -6.52
CA LEU A 219 -0.72 22.89 -6.74
C LEU A 219 0.53 22.37 -7.46
N ILE A 220 1.01 23.06 -8.50
CA ILE A 220 2.26 22.72 -9.21
C ILE A 220 3.44 22.62 -8.23
N LYS A 221 3.59 23.60 -7.33
CA LYS A 221 4.67 23.60 -6.33
C LYS A 221 4.56 22.39 -5.40
N GLN A 222 3.36 22.07 -4.93
CA GLN A 222 3.12 20.90 -4.07
C GLN A 222 3.41 19.57 -4.80
N GLU A 223 3.02 19.47 -6.07
CA GLU A 223 3.26 18.30 -6.92
C GLU A 223 4.75 18.11 -7.19
N ILE A 224 5.48 19.19 -7.50
CA ILE A 224 6.94 19.18 -7.67
C ILE A 224 7.63 18.72 -6.37
N ASP A 225 7.29 19.33 -5.23
CA ASP A 225 7.86 18.96 -3.94
C ASP A 225 7.62 17.47 -3.63
N GLY A 226 6.41 16.97 -3.91
CA GLY A 226 6.05 15.56 -3.74
C GLY A 226 6.81 14.63 -4.69
N PHE A 227 7.02 15.03 -5.94
CA PHE A 227 7.77 14.26 -6.93
C PHE A 227 9.26 14.21 -6.59
N GLU A 228 9.86 15.33 -6.19
CA GLU A 228 11.25 15.39 -5.75
C GLU A 228 11.51 14.58 -4.47
N ASP A 229 10.58 14.62 -3.50
CA ASP A 229 10.62 13.74 -2.34
C ASP A 229 10.58 12.27 -2.78
N TYR A 230 9.70 11.90 -3.70
CA TYR A 230 9.64 10.54 -4.24
C TYR A 230 10.97 10.12 -4.89
N LEU A 231 11.58 10.95 -5.74
CA LEU A 231 12.86 10.64 -6.39
C LEU A 231 13.97 10.42 -5.37
N ARG A 232 14.07 11.30 -4.37
CA ARG A 232 15.02 11.17 -3.26
C ARG A 232 14.80 9.85 -2.49
N ARG A 233 13.55 9.54 -2.13
CA ARG A 233 13.23 8.30 -1.42
C ARG A 233 13.52 7.06 -2.27
N LYS A 234 13.30 7.12 -3.60
CA LYS A 234 13.60 6.03 -4.54
C LYS A 234 15.09 5.73 -4.60
N GLU A 235 15.91 6.77 -4.60
CA GLU A 235 17.36 6.63 -4.52
C GLU A 235 17.78 6.02 -3.19
N MET A 236 17.28 6.54 -2.06
CA MET A 236 17.54 6.01 -0.73
C MET A 236 17.11 4.55 -0.60
N PHE A 237 15.94 4.18 -1.12
CA PHE A 237 15.43 2.81 -1.10
C PHE A 237 16.39 1.83 -1.78
N SER A 238 17.07 2.28 -2.85
CA SER A 238 18.00 1.45 -3.62
C SER A 238 19.38 1.32 -2.95
N GLN A 239 19.78 2.33 -2.15
CA GLN A 239 21.10 2.38 -1.52
C GLN A 239 21.11 1.84 -0.08
N THR A 240 19.96 1.83 0.59
CA THR A 240 19.83 1.48 2.01
C THR A 240 20.15 0.00 2.25
N LYS A 241 21.01 -0.28 3.25
CA LYS A 241 21.41 -1.65 3.66
C LYS A 241 21.00 -1.98 5.10
N ASP A 242 19.94 -1.35 5.58
CA ASP A 242 19.42 -1.48 6.94
C ASP A 242 17.90 -1.45 6.92
N GLY A 243 17.27 -2.46 7.53
CA GLY A 243 15.81 -2.60 7.55
C GLY A 243 15.10 -1.44 8.27
N VAL A 244 15.70 -0.90 9.34
CA VAL A 244 15.11 0.23 10.09
C VAL A 244 15.08 1.48 9.23
N SER A 245 16.19 1.79 8.55
CA SER A 245 16.32 2.92 7.64
C SER A 245 15.35 2.81 6.46
N MET A 246 15.10 1.59 5.96
CA MET A 246 14.10 1.35 4.92
C MET A 246 12.68 1.64 5.44
N LEU A 247 12.32 1.21 6.65
CA LEU A 247 11.04 1.53 7.27
C LEU A 247 10.84 3.04 7.47
N ARG A 248 11.89 3.75 7.90
CA ARG A 248 11.88 5.22 8.00
C ARG A 248 11.62 5.86 6.64
N ASN A 249 12.34 5.42 5.61
CA ASN A 249 12.17 5.93 4.25
C ASN A 249 10.74 5.71 3.70
N LEU A 250 10.05 4.65 4.14
CA LEU A 250 8.67 4.38 3.74
C LEU A 250 7.63 5.19 4.54
N CYS A 251 7.85 5.37 5.85
CA CYS A 251 6.80 5.83 6.76
C CYS A 251 7.04 7.23 7.35
N GLU A 252 8.29 7.61 7.60
CA GLU A 252 8.57 8.88 8.29
C GLU A 252 8.52 10.06 7.30
N PRO A 253 7.86 11.18 7.68
CA PRO A 253 8.13 12.46 7.04
C PRO A 253 9.60 12.83 7.29
N THR A 254 10.15 13.78 6.52
CA THR A 254 11.57 14.18 6.50
C THR A 254 12.28 14.09 7.87
N PRO A 255 13.59 13.77 7.92
CA PRO A 255 14.31 13.44 9.17
C PRO A 255 14.24 14.47 10.32
N GLU A 256 13.77 15.68 10.02
CA GLU A 256 13.72 16.86 10.88
C GLU A 256 12.44 16.95 11.74
N PHE A 257 11.34 16.23 11.41
CA PHE A 257 10.05 16.30 12.12
C PHE A 257 9.33 14.92 12.21
N PRO A 258 8.32 14.77 13.11
CA PRO A 258 8.29 13.76 14.17
C PRO A 258 8.33 12.29 13.73
N ARG A 259 9.03 11.49 14.55
CA ARG A 259 9.13 10.03 14.50
C ARG A 259 7.74 9.40 14.53
N VAL A 260 7.40 8.66 13.47
CA VAL A 260 6.23 7.78 13.42
C VAL A 260 6.17 6.95 14.70
N GLN A 261 4.97 6.85 15.28
CA GLN A 261 4.76 6.01 16.46
C GLN A 261 4.41 4.60 16.00
N VAL A 262 5.02 3.61 16.65
CA VAL A 262 4.71 2.20 16.44
C VAL A 262 4.04 1.69 17.71
N TYR A 263 2.78 1.29 17.61
CA TYR A 263 2.06 0.63 18.68
C TYR A 263 2.49 -0.84 18.77
N ASP A 264 2.83 -1.29 19.97
CA ASP A 264 3.13 -2.69 20.29
C ASP A 264 1.86 -3.32 20.88
N GLY A 265 1.17 -4.14 20.08
CA GLY A 265 -0.10 -4.75 20.46
C GLY A 265 0.00 -5.76 21.61
N ASN A 266 1.16 -6.40 21.78
CA ASN A 266 1.40 -7.36 22.84
C ASN A 266 1.52 -6.66 24.21
N THR A 267 2.36 -5.62 24.28
CA THR A 267 2.56 -4.86 25.53
C THR A 267 1.55 -3.72 25.73
N LYS A 268 0.75 -3.40 24.70
CA LYS A 268 -0.15 -2.24 24.65
C LYS A 268 0.58 -0.91 24.91
N THR A 269 1.83 -0.81 24.44
CA THR A 269 2.65 0.40 24.61
C THR A 269 2.97 1.05 23.27
N LYS A 270 3.22 2.36 23.29
CA LYS A 270 3.71 3.09 22.13
C LYS A 270 5.24 3.11 22.15
N LYS A 271 5.85 2.80 21.01
CA LYS A 271 7.28 2.88 20.78
C LYS A 271 7.56 4.01 19.79
N GLN A 272 8.66 4.69 20.00
CA GLN A 272 9.07 5.78 19.13
C GLN A 272 9.90 5.24 17.97
N GLY A 273 9.44 5.43 16.73
CA GLY A 273 10.11 4.96 15.53
C GLY A 273 10.24 3.43 15.42
N PHE A 274 11.19 3.00 14.60
CA PHE A 274 11.34 1.60 14.16
C PHE A 274 12.47 0.82 14.85
N GLU A 275 13.06 1.34 15.93
CA GLU A 275 14.22 0.71 16.60
C GLU A 275 13.94 -0.70 17.15
N VAL A 276 12.67 -1.02 17.43
CA VAL A 276 12.26 -2.37 17.84
C VAL A 276 12.50 -3.44 16.77
N PHE A 277 12.68 -3.04 15.51
CA PHE A 277 12.95 -3.92 14.37
C PHE A 277 14.45 -4.07 14.06
N LYS A 278 15.33 -3.46 14.85
CA LYS A 278 16.77 -3.58 14.65
C LYS A 278 17.21 -5.04 14.74
N GLN A 279 17.95 -5.50 13.73
CA GLN A 279 18.39 -6.90 13.59
C GLN A 279 17.23 -7.93 13.50
N LYS A 280 16.03 -7.50 13.11
CA LYS A 280 14.87 -8.38 12.93
C LYS A 280 14.47 -8.52 11.46
N HIS A 281 13.96 -9.69 11.11
CA HIS A 281 13.15 -9.88 9.92
C HIS A 281 11.74 -9.33 10.20
N VAL A 282 11.20 -8.55 9.28
CA VAL A 282 9.91 -7.89 9.45
C VAL A 282 8.96 -8.35 8.35
N LEU A 283 7.85 -8.98 8.74
CA LEU A 283 6.72 -9.19 7.85
C LEU A 283 5.94 -7.88 7.79
N LEU A 284 6.07 -7.17 6.68
CA LEU A 284 5.41 -5.89 6.43
C LEU A 284 4.01 -6.17 5.93
N TYR A 285 2.99 -5.96 6.75
CA TYR A 285 1.61 -6.14 6.32
C TYR A 285 1.05 -4.80 5.85
N PHE A 286 0.92 -4.61 4.55
CA PHE A 286 0.27 -3.43 3.95
C PHE A 286 -1.16 -3.78 3.62
N SER A 287 -2.11 -2.95 4.03
CA SER A 287 -3.54 -3.11 3.75
C SER A 287 -4.24 -1.77 3.75
N GLU A 288 -5.36 -1.68 3.03
CA GLU A 288 -6.28 -0.55 3.19
C GLU A 288 -6.80 -0.54 4.62
N PHE A 289 -6.78 0.62 5.27
CA PHE A 289 -7.17 0.76 6.67
C PHE A 289 -8.55 0.17 6.98
N ASN A 290 -9.48 0.27 6.03
CA ASN A 290 -10.86 -0.16 6.22
C ASN A 290 -11.09 -1.68 6.04
N SER A 291 -10.09 -2.43 5.55
CA SER A 291 -10.20 -3.86 5.21
C SER A 291 -9.66 -4.81 6.29
N ILE A 292 -8.98 -4.28 7.31
CA ILE A 292 -8.15 -5.05 8.25
C ILE A 292 -8.93 -6.00 9.18
N ASP A 293 -10.22 -5.76 9.47
CA ASP A 293 -10.94 -6.47 10.54
C ASP A 293 -10.92 -7.99 10.40
N SER A 294 -11.15 -8.51 9.19
CA SER A 294 -11.11 -9.96 8.92
C SER A 294 -9.70 -10.55 9.02
N GLU A 295 -8.66 -9.72 8.94
CA GLU A 295 -7.27 -10.15 8.80
C GLU A 295 -6.49 -10.04 10.12
N ILE A 296 -7.03 -9.34 11.13
CA ILE A 296 -6.44 -9.25 12.47
C ILE A 296 -6.29 -10.63 13.10
N LEU A 297 -7.26 -11.53 12.91
CA LEU A 297 -7.21 -12.89 13.43
C LEU A 297 -6.04 -13.66 12.81
N PHE A 298 -5.89 -13.63 11.48
CA PHE A 298 -4.72 -14.16 10.77
C PHE A 298 -3.40 -13.60 11.32
N LEU A 299 -3.27 -12.28 11.45
CA LEU A 299 -2.02 -11.66 11.95
C LEU A 299 -1.70 -12.09 13.38
N ASN A 300 -2.72 -12.12 14.26
CA ASN A 300 -2.57 -12.53 15.65
C ASN A 300 -2.19 -14.01 15.76
N TYR A 301 -2.77 -14.87 14.92
CA TYR A 301 -2.43 -16.27 14.88
C TYR A 301 -0.95 -16.45 14.56
N ILE A 302 -0.45 -15.84 13.48
CA ILE A 302 0.97 -15.96 13.11
C ILE A 302 1.88 -15.36 14.19
N HIS A 303 1.46 -14.25 14.81
CA HIS A 303 2.19 -13.65 15.93
C HIS A 303 2.38 -14.64 17.09
N VAL A 304 1.29 -15.29 17.54
CA VAL A 304 1.34 -16.30 18.61
C VAL A 304 2.26 -17.47 18.22
N ARG A 305 2.17 -17.95 16.98
CA ARG A 305 2.99 -19.07 16.49
C ARG A 305 4.49 -18.74 16.38
N LEU A 306 4.83 -17.45 16.22
CA LEU A 306 6.22 -16.97 16.29
C LEU A 306 6.74 -16.90 17.74
N GLU A 307 5.85 -16.73 18.72
CA GLU A 307 6.21 -16.73 20.14
C GLU A 307 6.35 -18.16 20.72
N GLU A 308 5.75 -19.17 20.06
CA GLU A 308 5.93 -20.58 20.40
C GLU A 308 7.35 -21.07 20.06
N ASN A 309 8.07 -21.60 21.05
CA ASN A 309 9.46 -22.08 20.92
C ASN A 309 10.39 -21.05 20.25
N PRO A 310 10.51 -19.84 20.81
CA PRO A 310 11.06 -18.66 20.12
C PRO A 310 12.54 -18.82 19.70
N LYS A 311 13.28 -19.66 20.43
CA LYS A 311 14.71 -19.94 20.23
C LYS A 311 14.98 -21.14 19.31
N GLU A 312 13.95 -21.87 18.91
CA GLU A 312 14.07 -23.00 17.99
C GLU A 312 14.66 -22.52 16.66
N VAL A 313 15.66 -23.25 16.15
CA VAL A 313 16.34 -22.92 14.89
C VAL A 313 15.76 -23.79 13.78
N ILE A 314 15.05 -23.15 12.85
CA ILE A 314 14.44 -23.79 11.69
C ILE A 314 15.06 -23.18 10.43
N LYS A 315 15.66 -24.04 9.59
CA LYS A 315 16.35 -23.63 8.35
C LYS A 315 17.38 -22.48 8.55
N GLY A 316 18.01 -22.43 9.73
CA GLY A 316 19.00 -21.41 10.09
C GLY A 316 18.43 -20.12 10.72
N PHE A 317 17.12 -20.05 10.94
CA PHE A 317 16.43 -18.88 11.49
C PHE A 317 15.77 -19.21 12.83
N LYS A 318 15.69 -18.23 13.73
CA LYS A 318 14.90 -18.33 14.97
C LYS A 318 13.62 -17.54 14.83
N LYS A 319 12.53 -18.05 15.40
CA LYS A 319 11.24 -17.34 15.35
C LYS A 319 11.28 -16.00 16.07
N GLU A 320 12.05 -15.87 17.16
CA GLU A 320 12.22 -14.60 17.89
C GLU A 320 12.85 -13.48 17.07
N ASP A 321 13.48 -13.81 15.95
CA ASP A 321 14.08 -12.85 15.01
C ASP A 321 13.07 -12.31 13.99
N PHE A 322 11.83 -12.79 13.99
CA PHE A 322 10.77 -12.35 13.11
C PHE A 322 9.73 -11.55 13.87
N LYS A 323 9.32 -10.40 13.31
CA LYS A 323 8.24 -9.55 13.83
C LYS A 323 7.27 -9.21 12.72
N ILE A 324 6.00 -9.02 13.07
CA ILE A 324 4.96 -8.56 12.14
C ILE A 324 4.72 -7.08 12.41
N LEU A 325 4.72 -6.27 11.35
CA LEU A 325 4.42 -4.84 11.38
C LEU A 325 3.28 -4.54 10.40
N TRP A 326 2.13 -4.14 10.92
CA TRP A 326 1.04 -3.60 10.12
C TRP A 326 1.28 -2.12 9.78
N ILE A 327 1.18 -1.79 8.50
CA ILE A 327 1.29 -0.44 7.97
C ILE A 327 -0.03 -0.10 7.26
N PRO A 328 -0.94 0.66 7.90
CA PRO A 328 -2.21 1.02 7.28
C PRO A 328 -2.01 2.00 6.13
N ILE A 329 -2.63 1.71 4.99
CA ILE A 329 -2.72 2.62 3.85
C ILE A 329 -4.04 3.39 3.96
N VAL A 330 -3.91 4.72 4.02
CA VAL A 330 -5.01 5.68 4.13
C VAL A 330 -5.04 6.53 2.87
N ASP A 331 -6.23 6.78 2.34
CA ASP A 331 -6.44 7.68 1.20
C ASP A 331 -6.77 9.11 1.63
N ASN A 332 -6.47 10.07 0.75
CA ASN A 332 -6.58 11.51 1.04
C ASN A 332 -8.02 12.00 1.30
N MET A 333 -9.03 11.21 0.96
CA MET A 333 -10.44 11.56 1.10
C MET A 333 -11.00 11.18 2.48
N ASP A 334 -10.23 10.47 3.30
CA ASP A 334 -10.70 9.96 4.58
C ASP A 334 -10.57 11.00 5.70
N ASP A 335 -11.60 11.07 6.54
CA ASP A 335 -11.60 11.89 7.75
C ASP A 335 -10.62 11.32 8.78
N SER A 336 -9.48 12.01 8.93
CA SER A 336 -8.41 11.63 9.87
C SER A 336 -8.90 11.40 11.31
N ALA A 337 -9.94 12.10 11.76
CA ALA A 337 -10.50 11.92 13.10
C ALA A 337 -11.26 10.58 13.22
N LYS A 338 -11.99 10.19 12.17
CA LYS A 338 -12.67 8.88 12.10
C LYS A 338 -11.67 7.73 12.04
N ILE A 339 -10.61 7.87 11.23
CA ILE A 339 -9.54 6.88 11.16
C ILE A 339 -8.90 6.69 12.53
N LYS A 340 -8.54 7.80 13.20
CA LYS A 340 -7.95 7.75 14.54
C LYS A 340 -8.86 7.03 15.54
N LEU A 341 -10.15 7.34 15.56
CA LEU A 341 -11.12 6.69 16.46
C LEU A 341 -11.24 5.18 16.18
N ARG A 342 -11.28 4.79 14.90
CA ARG A 342 -11.31 3.37 14.52
C ARG A 342 -10.01 2.67 14.91
N PHE A 343 -8.85 3.30 14.72
CA PHE A 343 -7.57 2.72 15.13
C PHE A 343 -7.50 2.46 16.64
N GLU A 344 -8.02 3.37 17.47
CA GLU A 344 -8.14 3.14 18.91
C GLU A 344 -9.01 1.91 19.24
N THR A 345 -10.05 1.64 18.46
CA THR A 345 -10.87 0.42 18.60
C THR A 345 -10.07 -0.82 18.20
N LEU A 346 -9.28 -0.75 17.13
CA LEU A 346 -8.47 -1.88 16.66
C LEU A 346 -7.32 -2.24 17.62
N LYS A 347 -6.80 -1.29 18.40
CA LYS A 347 -5.73 -1.52 19.39
C LYS A 347 -6.06 -2.58 20.44
N SER A 348 -7.35 -2.83 20.73
CA SER A 348 -7.74 -3.90 21.66
C SER A 348 -7.64 -5.30 21.07
N TYR A 349 -7.62 -5.41 19.74
CA TYR A 349 -7.64 -6.68 19.02
C TYR A 349 -6.28 -7.05 18.43
N ILE A 350 -5.47 -6.08 18.01
CA ILE A 350 -4.18 -6.33 17.36
C ILE A 350 -3.10 -6.70 18.39
N ARG A 351 -2.39 -7.81 18.14
CA ARG A 351 -1.22 -8.26 18.94
C ARG A 351 0.13 -7.90 18.32
N CYS A 352 0.19 -7.77 16.99
CA CYS A 352 1.42 -7.39 16.29
C CYS A 352 1.75 -5.89 16.45
N TYR A 353 2.85 -5.46 15.84
CA TYR A 353 3.18 -4.04 15.80
C TYR A 353 2.33 -3.33 14.74
N ALA A 354 1.93 -2.09 15.01
CA ALA A 354 1.14 -1.28 14.09
C ALA A 354 1.68 0.14 13.97
N VAL A 355 1.84 0.64 12.75
CA VAL A 355 2.18 2.04 12.50
C VAL A 355 0.98 2.92 12.82
N GLU A 356 1.15 3.85 13.76
CA GLU A 356 0.13 4.84 14.13
C GLU A 356 0.29 6.08 13.24
N HIS A 357 -0.25 5.98 12.02
CA HIS A 357 -0.25 7.04 11.00
C HIS A 357 -1.66 7.21 10.42
N PHE A 358 -2.12 8.46 10.30
CA PHE A 358 -3.52 8.77 9.95
C PHE A 358 -3.65 9.72 8.75
N SER A 359 -2.61 9.79 7.93
CA SER A 359 -2.59 10.57 6.69
C SER A 359 -1.93 9.77 5.56
N LYS A 360 -1.80 10.34 4.37
CA LYS A 360 -1.06 9.72 3.28
C LYS A 360 0.36 9.37 3.73
N LEU A 361 0.81 8.15 3.48
CA LEU A 361 2.19 7.78 3.77
C LEU A 361 3.12 8.49 2.79
N PRO A 362 4.24 9.07 3.26
CA PRO A 362 5.22 9.71 2.37
C PRO A 362 5.77 8.74 1.31
N GLY A 363 6.05 7.49 1.69
CA GLY A 363 6.55 6.46 0.78
C GLY A 363 5.51 5.72 -0.04
N ILE A 364 4.24 6.15 -0.10
CA ILE A 364 3.15 5.37 -0.74
C ILE A 364 3.44 5.03 -2.21
N ARG A 365 4.00 5.96 -2.99
CA ARG A 365 4.34 5.71 -4.40
C ARG A 365 5.42 4.63 -4.53
N LEU A 366 6.39 4.60 -3.61
CA LEU A 366 7.38 3.51 -3.55
C LEU A 366 6.77 2.17 -3.17
N ILE A 367 5.84 2.15 -2.21
CA ILE A 367 5.13 0.92 -1.82
C ILE A 367 4.38 0.36 -3.05
N ARG A 368 3.68 1.22 -3.80
CA ARG A 368 2.96 0.82 -5.01
C ARG A 368 3.89 0.29 -6.12
N GLU A 369 4.97 1.01 -6.42
CA GLU A 369 5.85 0.66 -7.56
C GLU A 369 6.91 -0.40 -7.23
N LYS A 370 7.53 -0.36 -6.05
CA LYS A 370 8.64 -1.25 -5.67
C LYS A 370 8.20 -2.49 -4.92
N LEU A 371 7.10 -2.42 -4.17
CA LEU A 371 6.53 -3.56 -3.45
C LEU A 371 5.26 -4.12 -4.13
N ASN A 372 4.88 -3.59 -5.29
CA ASN A 372 3.75 -4.05 -6.12
C ASN A 372 2.39 -4.01 -5.39
N TYR A 373 2.19 -3.02 -4.52
CA TYR A 373 0.91 -2.84 -3.83
C TYR A 373 -0.13 -2.19 -4.76
N THR A 374 -1.26 -2.87 -4.96
CA THR A 374 -2.34 -2.47 -5.88
C THR A 374 -3.69 -2.28 -5.19
N GLY A 375 -3.69 -2.05 -3.87
CA GLY A 375 -4.88 -1.95 -3.00
C GLY A 375 -5.14 -3.21 -2.19
N LYS A 376 -4.90 -4.40 -2.79
CA LYS A 376 -5.01 -5.68 -2.09
C LYS A 376 -3.92 -5.84 -1.03
N PRO A 377 -4.22 -6.41 0.16
CA PRO A 377 -3.23 -6.57 1.20
C PRO A 377 -2.09 -7.51 0.78
N ILE A 378 -0.85 -7.08 1.02
CA ILE A 378 0.38 -7.82 0.73
C ILE A 378 1.22 -7.98 2.00
N MET A 379 2.07 -9.01 2.03
CA MET A 379 2.96 -9.27 3.17
C MET A 379 4.44 -9.49 2.77
N PRO A 380 5.17 -8.46 2.28
CA PRO A 380 6.61 -8.56 2.04
C PRO A 380 7.42 -8.95 3.28
N VAL A 381 8.50 -9.71 3.10
CA VAL A 381 9.43 -10.09 4.17
C VAL A 381 10.73 -9.31 4.04
N LEU A 382 10.89 -8.32 4.90
CA LEU A 382 12.06 -7.46 5.01
C LEU A 382 13.14 -8.10 5.91
N THR A 383 14.38 -8.11 5.46
CA THR A 383 15.52 -8.57 6.26
C THR A 383 16.13 -7.46 7.10
N PRO A 384 16.92 -7.80 8.13
CA PRO A 384 17.73 -6.84 8.86
C PRO A 384 18.62 -5.94 7.98
N LYS A 385 19.03 -6.43 6.81
CA LYS A 385 19.93 -5.75 5.87
C LYS A 385 19.20 -4.88 4.84
N GLY A 386 17.88 -4.75 4.92
CA GLY A 386 17.11 -3.96 3.96
C GLY A 386 16.67 -4.73 2.70
N ASP A 387 17.05 -6.00 2.55
CA ASP A 387 16.64 -6.82 1.40
C ASP A 387 15.23 -7.39 1.60
N ILE A 388 14.46 -7.52 0.52
CA ILE A 388 13.17 -8.24 0.49
C ILE A 388 13.42 -9.68 0.03
N ILE A 389 13.18 -10.67 0.90
CA ILE A 389 13.39 -12.11 0.60
C ILE A 389 12.14 -12.83 0.12
N ASN A 390 10.98 -12.17 0.26
CA ASN A 390 9.71 -12.60 -0.30
C ASN A 390 8.90 -11.34 -0.58
N GLU A 391 8.48 -11.13 -1.83
CA GLU A 391 7.73 -9.94 -2.22
C GLU A 391 6.30 -9.96 -1.67
N ASP A 392 5.72 -11.15 -1.47
CA ASP A 392 4.43 -11.32 -0.81
C ASP A 392 4.32 -12.71 -0.18
N ALA A 393 4.46 -12.77 1.15
CA ALA A 393 4.31 -14.01 1.90
C ALA A 393 2.87 -14.36 2.26
N LYS A 394 1.87 -13.53 1.91
CA LYS A 394 0.48 -13.73 2.34
C LYS A 394 -0.05 -15.09 1.88
N ASP A 395 0.07 -15.42 0.60
CA ASP A 395 -0.41 -16.69 0.04
C ASP A 395 0.33 -17.90 0.62
N LEU A 396 1.66 -17.78 0.76
CA LEU A 396 2.50 -18.80 1.37
C LEU A 396 2.03 -19.12 2.79
N ILE A 397 1.81 -18.08 3.60
CA ILE A 397 1.38 -18.21 4.99
C ILE A 397 -0.08 -18.66 5.07
N PHE A 398 -0.96 -18.19 4.19
CA PHE A 398 -2.36 -18.59 4.17
C PHE A 398 -2.52 -20.09 3.86
N GLN A 399 -1.71 -20.61 2.93
CA GLN A 399 -1.74 -22.02 2.55
C GLN A 399 -1.04 -22.90 3.60
N TRP A 400 0.13 -22.49 4.08
CA TRP A 400 1.03 -23.36 4.86
C TRP A 400 1.11 -23.01 6.35
N GLY A 401 0.67 -21.84 6.76
CA GLY A 401 0.76 -21.36 8.14
C GLY A 401 2.20 -21.24 8.62
N ILE A 402 2.43 -21.50 9.91
CA ILE A 402 3.76 -21.46 10.53
C ILE A 402 4.72 -22.51 9.94
N GLU A 403 4.23 -23.57 9.28
CA GLU A 403 5.09 -24.58 8.65
C GLU A 403 5.94 -24.00 7.50
N ALA A 404 5.52 -22.87 6.91
CA ALA A 404 6.27 -22.15 5.90
C ALA A 404 7.40 -21.28 6.45
N PHE A 405 7.56 -21.18 7.77
CA PHE A 405 8.67 -20.45 8.37
C PHE A 405 10.02 -20.94 7.80
N PRO A 406 10.93 -20.04 7.38
CA PRO A 406 11.01 -18.58 7.61
C PRO A 406 10.35 -17.69 6.54
N PHE A 407 9.35 -18.20 5.81
CA PHE A 407 8.51 -17.45 4.87
C PHE A 407 9.23 -16.89 3.63
N ARG A 408 10.32 -17.53 3.19
CA ARG A 408 10.96 -17.19 1.91
C ARG A 408 10.13 -17.74 0.76
N LYS A 409 10.29 -17.14 -0.41
CA LYS A 409 9.54 -17.50 -1.62
C LYS A 409 9.54 -19.00 -1.93
N PHE A 410 10.69 -19.65 -1.79
CA PHE A 410 10.88 -21.07 -2.08
C PHE A 410 10.49 -22.01 -0.91
N ASP A 411 10.20 -21.50 0.29
CA ASP A 411 9.82 -22.36 1.42
C ASP A 411 8.48 -23.08 1.17
N GLY A 412 7.59 -22.52 0.33
CA GLY A 412 6.35 -23.17 -0.10
C GLY A 412 6.56 -24.28 -1.13
N GLU A 413 7.60 -24.17 -1.97
CA GLU A 413 7.95 -25.19 -2.95
C GLU A 413 8.44 -26.46 -2.23
N ASP A 414 9.33 -26.31 -1.24
CA ASP A 414 9.80 -27.40 -0.38
C ASP A 414 8.63 -28.16 0.26
N LEU A 415 7.65 -27.43 0.78
CA LEU A 415 6.48 -28.00 1.44
C LEU A 415 5.53 -28.69 0.45
N SER A 416 5.37 -28.12 -0.74
CA SER A 416 4.60 -28.73 -1.82
C SER A 416 5.22 -30.06 -2.27
N LEU A 417 6.55 -30.12 -2.37
CA LEU A 417 7.29 -31.33 -2.75
C LEU A 417 7.11 -32.48 -1.74
N LYS A 418 6.95 -32.18 -0.45
CA LYS A 418 6.75 -33.17 0.62
C LYS A 418 5.55 -34.10 0.37
N TRP A 419 4.47 -33.58 -0.21
CA TRP A 419 3.22 -34.31 -0.47
C TRP A 419 2.89 -34.49 -1.96
N LYS A 420 3.75 -34.00 -2.86
CA LYS A 420 3.56 -34.13 -4.32
C LYS A 420 3.28 -35.56 -4.76
N TRP A 421 4.01 -36.53 -4.20
CA TRP A 421 3.86 -37.95 -4.52
C TRP A 421 2.44 -38.47 -4.27
N PHE A 422 1.78 -38.00 -3.21
CA PHE A 422 0.44 -38.43 -2.82
C PHE A 422 -0.60 -37.90 -3.80
N TRP A 423 -0.50 -36.61 -4.14
CA TRP A 423 -1.39 -35.96 -5.10
C TRP A 423 -1.22 -36.49 -6.53
N ASP A 424 0.01 -36.83 -6.94
CA ASP A 424 0.28 -37.46 -8.23
C ASP A 424 -0.43 -38.83 -8.34
N VAL A 425 -0.45 -39.60 -7.25
CA VAL A 425 -1.16 -40.90 -7.20
C VAL A 425 -2.67 -40.69 -7.33
N LEU A 426 -3.24 -39.74 -6.58
CA LEU A 426 -4.68 -39.45 -6.66
C LEU A 426 -5.11 -38.93 -8.04
N LYS A 427 -4.28 -38.12 -8.71
CA LYS A 427 -4.54 -37.67 -10.08
C LYS A 427 -4.58 -38.83 -11.08
N LYS A 428 -3.65 -39.79 -10.97
CA LYS A 428 -3.66 -40.99 -11.85
C LYS A 428 -4.93 -41.81 -11.70
N LEU A 429 -5.50 -41.88 -10.50
CA LEU A 429 -6.74 -42.59 -10.22
C LEU A 429 -7.99 -41.85 -10.71
N SER A 430 -7.85 -40.65 -11.28
CA SER A 430 -8.95 -39.86 -11.86
C SER A 430 -10.14 -39.63 -10.93
N LEU A 431 -9.87 -39.43 -9.63
CA LEU A 431 -10.90 -39.27 -8.59
C LEU A 431 -11.70 -37.95 -8.69
N GLY A 432 -11.41 -37.09 -9.68
CA GLY A 432 -12.13 -35.84 -9.91
C GLY A 432 -11.94 -34.75 -8.84
N ILE A 433 -10.99 -34.94 -7.91
CA ILE A 433 -10.75 -34.02 -6.80
C ILE A 433 -10.17 -32.70 -7.33
N GLN A 434 -10.87 -31.59 -7.06
CA GLN A 434 -10.41 -30.24 -7.37
C GLN A 434 -9.62 -29.66 -6.20
N LEU A 435 -8.33 -29.39 -6.42
CA LEU A 435 -7.42 -28.86 -5.41
C LEU A 435 -7.40 -27.33 -5.46
N GLU A 436 -8.40 -26.69 -4.85
CA GLU A 436 -8.41 -25.23 -4.66
C GLU A 436 -7.83 -24.87 -3.29
N GLY A 437 -7.03 -23.80 -3.19
CA GLY A 437 -6.24 -23.46 -2.01
C GLY A 437 -7.05 -23.14 -0.73
N GLY A 438 -8.35 -22.84 -0.86
CA GLY A 438 -9.25 -22.56 0.26
C GLY A 438 -10.13 -23.74 0.70
N LYS A 439 -10.16 -24.85 -0.04
CA LYS A 439 -11.03 -26.00 0.26
C LYS A 439 -10.38 -26.97 1.23
N TYR A 440 -11.13 -27.41 2.23
CA TYR A 440 -10.76 -28.48 3.14
C TYR A 440 -11.22 -29.82 2.58
N ILE A 441 -10.27 -30.73 2.34
CA ILE A 441 -10.52 -31.99 1.65
C ILE A 441 -10.16 -33.13 2.59
N PHE A 442 -11.16 -33.95 2.92
CA PHE A 442 -10.96 -35.22 3.62
C PHE A 442 -10.88 -36.36 2.61
N ILE A 443 -9.85 -37.18 2.70
CA ILE A 443 -9.69 -38.41 1.90
C ILE A 443 -9.51 -39.57 2.86
N TYR A 444 -10.36 -40.58 2.76
CA TYR A 444 -10.38 -41.67 3.74
C TYR A 444 -10.74 -43.02 3.14
N GLN A 445 -10.34 -44.08 3.85
CA GLN A 445 -10.75 -45.44 3.57
C GLN A 445 -10.86 -46.23 4.87
N GLY A 446 -12.08 -46.59 5.23
CA GLY A 446 -12.36 -47.53 6.32
C GLY A 446 -12.25 -48.98 5.87
N LYS A 447 -11.89 -49.88 6.80
CA LYS A 447 -11.83 -51.33 6.54
C LYS A 447 -13.20 -51.96 6.34
N ASN A 448 -14.25 -51.39 6.95
CA ASN A 448 -15.63 -51.81 6.79
C ASN A 448 -16.52 -50.64 6.31
N ARG A 449 -17.73 -50.97 5.87
CA ARG A 449 -18.69 -49.97 5.38
C ARG A 449 -19.18 -49.05 6.51
N GLU A 450 -19.29 -49.57 7.72
CA GLU A 450 -19.81 -48.86 8.88
C GLU A 450 -18.96 -47.64 9.24
N TRP A 451 -17.63 -47.78 9.32
CA TRP A 451 -16.73 -46.67 9.62
C TRP A 451 -16.77 -45.57 8.55
N ASN A 452 -16.85 -45.95 7.28
CA ASN A 452 -16.99 -44.99 6.18
C ASN A 452 -18.30 -44.19 6.30
N GLN A 453 -19.41 -44.84 6.65
CA GLN A 453 -20.71 -44.18 6.82
C GLN A 453 -20.74 -43.26 8.04
N LYS A 454 -20.17 -43.70 9.17
CA LYS A 454 -20.08 -42.91 10.40
C LYS A 454 -19.31 -41.62 10.19
N LEU A 455 -18.12 -41.70 9.59
CA LEU A 455 -17.30 -40.51 9.34
C LEU A 455 -17.95 -39.57 8.32
N ALA A 456 -18.51 -40.10 7.23
CA ALA A 456 -19.23 -39.29 6.24
C ALA A 456 -20.38 -38.50 6.87
N PHE A 457 -21.16 -39.15 7.74
CA PHE A 457 -22.30 -38.53 8.42
C PHE A 457 -21.87 -37.36 9.31
N GLU A 458 -20.84 -37.52 10.13
CA GLU A 458 -20.35 -36.42 10.98
C GLU A 458 -19.72 -35.29 10.16
N LEU A 459 -19.01 -35.59 9.08
CA LEU A 459 -18.46 -34.56 8.19
C LEU A 459 -19.57 -33.76 7.48
N ASP A 460 -20.63 -34.41 7.02
CA ASP A 460 -21.78 -33.74 6.42
C ASP A 460 -22.53 -32.86 7.44
N LYS A 461 -22.64 -33.32 8.70
CA LYS A 461 -23.20 -32.54 9.80
C LYS A 461 -22.36 -31.30 10.11
N ILE A 462 -21.03 -31.43 10.20
CA ILE A 462 -20.11 -30.30 10.42
C ILE A 462 -20.18 -29.31 9.25
N LYS A 463 -20.16 -29.81 8.01
CA LYS A 463 -20.30 -28.98 6.81
C LYS A 463 -21.58 -28.15 6.82
N ALA A 464 -22.68 -28.69 7.35
CA ALA A 464 -23.96 -27.99 7.45
C ALA A 464 -24.04 -27.02 8.65
N HIS A 465 -23.11 -27.10 9.60
CA HIS A 465 -23.13 -26.36 10.85
C HIS A 465 -22.93 -24.85 10.64
N GLU A 466 -23.62 -24.05 11.45
CA GLU A 466 -23.66 -22.59 11.30
C GLU A 466 -22.27 -21.95 11.46
N THR A 467 -21.47 -22.40 12.44
CA THR A 467 -20.08 -21.95 12.63
C THR A 467 -19.21 -22.09 11.38
N ILE A 468 -19.33 -23.21 10.65
CA ILE A 468 -18.55 -23.46 9.42
C ILE A 468 -19.01 -22.54 8.29
N LYS A 469 -20.32 -22.28 8.20
CA LYS A 469 -20.89 -21.32 7.24
C LYS A 469 -20.45 -19.88 7.55
N ARG A 470 -20.47 -19.46 8.83
CA ARG A 470 -20.00 -18.13 9.24
C ARG A 470 -18.51 -17.93 9.00
N ALA A 471 -17.73 -19.01 9.03
CA ALA A 471 -16.30 -19.00 8.74
C ALA A 471 -15.97 -19.14 7.25
N ASP A 472 -16.98 -19.15 6.36
CA ASP A 472 -16.85 -19.36 4.91
C ASP A 472 -15.98 -20.58 4.54
N CYS A 473 -16.03 -21.63 5.37
CA CYS A 473 -15.22 -22.82 5.22
C CYS A 473 -15.89 -23.82 4.27
N VAL A 474 -15.20 -24.19 3.18
CA VAL A 474 -15.67 -25.20 2.24
C VAL A 474 -15.07 -26.56 2.58
N ILE A 475 -15.89 -27.49 3.06
CA ILE A 475 -15.49 -28.86 3.39
C ILE A 475 -16.01 -29.84 2.32
N GLU A 476 -15.13 -30.67 1.81
CA GLU A 476 -15.43 -31.79 0.92
C GLU A 476 -14.78 -33.06 1.46
N HIS A 477 -15.42 -34.20 1.19
CA HIS A 477 -14.92 -35.49 1.66
C HIS A 477 -15.09 -36.57 0.60
N TYR A 478 -14.06 -37.42 0.50
CA TYR A 478 -13.90 -38.41 -0.55
C TYR A 478 -13.53 -39.76 0.07
N GLN A 479 -14.46 -40.69 -0.02
CA GLN A 479 -14.20 -42.09 0.29
C GLN A 479 -13.50 -42.75 -0.90
N LEU A 480 -12.29 -43.26 -0.68
CA LEU A 480 -11.58 -44.01 -1.71
C LEU A 480 -12.38 -45.27 -2.10
N GLY A 481 -12.42 -45.60 -3.39
CA GLY A 481 -13.11 -46.79 -3.90
C GLY A 481 -14.62 -46.88 -3.63
N LYS A 482 -15.31 -45.77 -3.36
CA LYS A 482 -16.76 -45.72 -3.19
C LYS A 482 -17.53 -46.25 -4.41
N ASN A 483 -17.08 -45.88 -5.61
CA ASN A 483 -17.72 -46.25 -6.88
C ASN A 483 -16.90 -47.28 -7.70
N ASP A 484 -15.64 -47.48 -7.34
CA ASP A 484 -14.72 -48.42 -8.00
C ASP A 484 -13.84 -49.12 -6.97
N HIS A 485 -14.17 -50.36 -6.64
CA HIS A 485 -13.38 -51.15 -5.69
C HIS A 485 -11.94 -51.41 -6.18
N GLY A 486 -11.69 -51.36 -7.50
CA GLY A 486 -10.35 -51.47 -8.08
C GLY A 486 -9.45 -50.28 -7.73
N ALA A 487 -10.03 -49.10 -7.48
CA ALA A 487 -9.30 -47.89 -7.12
C ALA A 487 -8.50 -48.05 -5.82
N ILE A 488 -8.98 -48.84 -4.84
CA ILE A 488 -8.26 -49.09 -3.59
C ILE A 488 -6.97 -49.87 -3.86
N SER A 489 -7.06 -50.96 -4.61
CA SER A 489 -5.88 -51.76 -4.97
C SER A 489 -4.90 -50.96 -5.82
N SER A 490 -5.40 -50.20 -6.79
CA SER A 490 -4.58 -49.35 -7.65
C SER A 490 -3.87 -48.25 -6.86
N PHE A 491 -4.55 -47.61 -5.91
CA PHE A 491 -3.96 -46.61 -5.02
C PHE A 491 -2.75 -47.18 -4.26
N TRP A 492 -2.94 -48.30 -3.56
CA TRP A 492 -1.86 -48.89 -2.79
C TRP A 492 -0.71 -49.41 -3.65
N LYS A 493 -1.02 -49.97 -4.83
CA LYS A 493 0.00 -50.40 -5.80
C LYS A 493 0.86 -49.22 -6.27
N GLU A 494 0.24 -48.07 -6.58
CA GLU A 494 0.98 -46.87 -6.97
C GLU A 494 1.84 -46.30 -5.84
N ILE A 495 1.35 -46.33 -4.58
CA ILE A 495 2.16 -45.94 -3.42
C ILE A 495 3.39 -46.86 -3.27
N GLU A 496 3.21 -48.17 -3.40
CA GLU A 496 4.30 -49.15 -3.32
C GLU A 496 5.32 -48.97 -4.46
N ILE A 497 4.86 -48.77 -5.70
CA ILE A 497 5.74 -48.46 -6.85
C ILE A 497 6.55 -47.19 -6.59
N LYS A 498 5.91 -46.12 -6.09
CA LYS A 498 6.59 -44.86 -5.78
C LYS A 498 7.63 -45.04 -4.67
N LYS A 499 7.34 -45.86 -3.65
CA LYS A 499 8.28 -46.19 -2.58
C LYS A 499 9.52 -46.91 -3.13
N GLU A 500 9.33 -47.95 -3.95
CA GLU A 500 10.44 -48.71 -4.52
C GLU A 500 11.27 -47.87 -5.50
N THR A 501 10.62 -47.04 -6.32
CA THR A 501 11.31 -46.13 -7.24
C THR A 501 12.20 -45.13 -6.48
N LYS A 502 11.71 -44.58 -5.36
CA LYS A 502 12.49 -43.66 -4.52
C LYS A 502 13.64 -44.32 -3.78
N LYS A 503 13.53 -45.60 -3.39
CA LYS A 503 14.67 -46.34 -2.80
C LYS A 503 15.79 -46.55 -3.82
N ALA A 504 15.45 -46.73 -5.10
CA ALA A 504 16.42 -46.96 -6.16
C ALA A 504 17.20 -45.70 -6.57
N SER A 505 16.62 -44.50 -6.43
CA SER A 505 17.32 -43.24 -6.65
C SER A 505 18.23 -42.92 -5.46
N LYS A 506 19.52 -43.22 -5.57
CA LYS A 506 20.56 -43.08 -4.51
C LYS A 506 20.91 -41.63 -4.10
N LEU A 507 20.04 -40.64 -4.34
CA LEU A 507 20.28 -39.26 -3.89
C LEU A 507 19.68 -39.10 -2.49
N HIS A 508 20.52 -38.99 -1.46
CA HIS A 508 20.07 -38.84 -0.07
C HIS A 508 20.03 -37.36 0.34
N GLU A 509 18.99 -36.65 -0.10
CA GLU A 509 18.69 -35.31 0.41
C GLU A 509 17.77 -35.37 1.65
N VAL A 510 17.85 -34.36 2.53
CA VAL A 510 17.01 -34.26 3.75
C VAL A 510 15.51 -34.31 3.42
N LEU A 511 15.11 -33.76 2.27
CA LEU A 511 13.73 -33.79 1.79
C LEU A 511 13.25 -35.21 1.49
N ASP A 512 14.14 -36.09 1.01
CA ASP A 512 13.79 -37.49 0.73
C ASP A 512 13.51 -38.28 2.00
N TYR A 513 14.25 -38.05 3.09
CA TYR A 513 13.94 -38.66 4.39
C TYR A 513 12.53 -38.27 4.88
N LYS A 514 12.17 -36.99 4.79
CA LYS A 514 10.83 -36.51 5.19
C LYS A 514 9.72 -37.12 4.33
N ILE A 515 9.95 -37.30 3.04
CA ILE A 515 8.99 -37.94 2.14
C ILE A 515 8.85 -39.43 2.49
N GLN A 516 9.96 -40.12 2.74
CA GLN A 516 9.96 -41.54 3.14
C GLN A 516 9.22 -41.74 4.46
N ASP A 517 9.47 -40.91 5.47
CA ASP A 517 8.76 -40.95 6.77
C ASP A 517 7.23 -40.84 6.61
N LYS A 518 6.76 -39.88 5.78
CA LYS A 518 5.32 -39.71 5.52
C LYS A 518 4.71 -40.85 4.71
N MET A 519 5.43 -41.37 3.72
CA MET A 519 5.00 -42.58 3.00
C MET A 519 4.89 -43.79 3.94
N GLU A 520 5.87 -43.98 4.83
CA GLU A 520 5.86 -45.08 5.80
C GLU A 520 4.74 -44.93 6.81
N SER A 521 4.49 -43.73 7.32
CA SER A 521 3.36 -43.44 8.21
C SER A 521 2.03 -43.84 7.56
N LEU A 522 1.80 -43.47 6.30
CA LEU A 522 0.59 -43.85 5.56
C LEU A 522 0.50 -45.38 5.37
N LEU A 523 1.63 -46.04 5.08
CA LEU A 523 1.68 -47.50 4.93
C LEU A 523 1.46 -48.24 6.25
N ARG A 524 1.86 -47.68 7.39
CA ARG A 524 1.53 -48.24 8.72
C ARG A 524 0.01 -48.20 8.93
N LEU A 525 -0.61 -47.06 8.62
CA LEU A 525 -2.07 -46.88 8.72
C LEU A 525 -2.87 -47.74 7.72
N LYS A 526 -2.27 -48.24 6.63
CA LYS A 526 -2.90 -49.24 5.74
C LYS A 526 -3.40 -50.48 6.51
N ASN A 527 -2.70 -50.85 7.58
CA ASN A 527 -3.01 -52.03 8.39
C ASN A 527 -3.88 -51.72 9.61
N ASP A 528 -4.25 -50.45 9.82
CA ASP A 528 -5.16 -50.05 10.88
C ASP A 528 -6.53 -50.76 10.73
N PRO A 529 -7.07 -51.36 11.83
CA PRO A 529 -8.32 -52.12 11.76
C PRO A 529 -9.56 -51.26 11.50
N GLN A 530 -9.53 -49.96 11.80
CA GLN A 530 -10.62 -49.03 11.50
C GLN A 530 -10.38 -48.33 10.15
N GLY A 531 -9.13 -48.06 9.80
CA GLY A 531 -8.73 -47.47 8.52
C GLY A 531 -7.98 -46.16 8.71
N TRP A 532 -7.89 -45.37 7.64
CA TRP A 532 -7.08 -44.15 7.62
C TRP A 532 -7.83 -42.97 7.04
N VAL A 533 -7.36 -41.77 7.39
CA VAL A 533 -7.90 -40.49 6.92
C VAL A 533 -6.78 -39.46 6.78
N ILE A 534 -6.92 -38.65 5.74
CA ILE A 534 -6.09 -37.48 5.46
C ILE A 534 -7.01 -36.27 5.40
N LEU A 535 -6.59 -35.20 6.08
CA LEU A 535 -7.16 -33.86 5.91
C LEU A 535 -6.13 -32.99 5.18
N SER A 536 -6.55 -32.28 4.14
CA SER A 536 -5.76 -31.24 3.49
C SER A 536 -6.52 -29.92 3.36
N LYS A 537 -5.78 -28.81 3.28
CA LYS A 537 -6.24 -27.51 2.80
C LYS A 537 -5.64 -27.29 1.40
N GLY A 538 -6.46 -27.44 0.35
CA GLY A 538 -5.95 -27.64 -1.01
C GLY A 538 -4.98 -28.81 -1.08
N SER A 539 -3.76 -28.58 -1.56
CA SER A 539 -2.69 -29.58 -1.62
C SER A 539 -1.86 -29.70 -0.32
N ASN A 540 -2.10 -28.87 0.68
CA ASN A 540 -1.37 -28.93 1.94
C ASN A 540 -2.02 -29.95 2.89
N VAL A 541 -1.40 -31.10 3.08
CA VAL A 541 -1.86 -32.12 4.03
C VAL A 541 -1.56 -31.69 5.46
N LYS A 542 -2.63 -31.54 6.26
CA LYS A 542 -2.62 -31.03 7.63
C LYS A 542 -2.58 -32.15 8.67
N VAL A 543 -3.37 -33.20 8.44
CA VAL A 543 -3.46 -34.36 9.32
C VAL A 543 -3.38 -35.64 8.48
N LEU A 544 -2.57 -36.59 8.94
CA LEU A 544 -2.57 -37.98 8.49
C LEU A 544 -2.76 -38.84 9.75
N GLY A 545 -3.87 -39.57 9.82
CA GLY A 545 -4.27 -40.24 11.05
C GLY A 545 -5.10 -41.50 10.85
N GLY A 546 -5.37 -42.17 11.96
CA GLY A 546 -6.30 -43.29 12.03
C GLY A 546 -7.74 -42.81 11.91
N MET A 547 -8.61 -43.66 11.39
CA MET A 547 -10.02 -43.30 11.17
C MET A 547 -10.80 -43.08 12.47
N LYS A 548 -10.51 -43.87 13.52
CA LYS A 548 -11.21 -43.79 14.80
C LYS A 548 -10.93 -42.45 15.54
N PRO A 549 -9.67 -42.04 15.79
CA PRO A 549 -9.40 -40.76 16.44
C PRO A 549 -10.01 -39.58 15.69
N MET A 550 -9.95 -39.58 14.35
CA MET A 550 -10.56 -38.52 13.55
C MET A 550 -12.08 -38.49 13.70
N PHE A 551 -12.74 -39.65 13.70
CA PHE A 551 -14.18 -39.72 13.93
C PHE A 551 -14.57 -39.16 15.31
N GLU A 552 -13.79 -39.47 16.35
CA GLU A 552 -14.00 -38.94 17.71
C GLU A 552 -13.80 -37.42 17.76
N THR A 553 -12.78 -36.89 17.07
CA THR A 553 -12.59 -35.45 16.89
C THR A 553 -13.80 -34.79 16.22
N MET A 554 -14.41 -35.45 15.22
CA MET A 554 -15.60 -34.91 14.53
C MET A 554 -16.84 -34.95 15.42
N MET A 555 -17.06 -36.02 16.18
CA MET A 555 -18.18 -36.10 17.13
C MET A 555 -18.12 -35.00 18.18
N ASN A 556 -16.91 -34.66 18.62
CA ASN A 556 -16.69 -33.63 19.64
C ASN A 556 -16.64 -32.20 19.07
N PHE A 557 -17.12 -31.97 17.84
CA PHE A 557 -17.09 -30.65 17.19
C PHE A 557 -17.68 -29.53 18.07
N GLU A 558 -18.74 -29.80 18.82
CA GLU A 558 -19.36 -28.83 19.73
C GLU A 558 -18.38 -28.26 20.78
N THR A 559 -17.34 -29.02 21.15
CA THR A 559 -16.35 -28.62 22.15
C THR A 559 -15.28 -27.68 21.60
N TRP A 560 -15.01 -27.72 20.29
CA TRP A 560 -13.93 -26.95 19.67
C TRP A 560 -14.40 -26.03 18.55
N LYS A 561 -15.69 -26.02 18.19
CA LYS A 561 -16.26 -25.16 17.14
C LYS A 561 -15.93 -23.68 17.33
N ASP A 562 -15.92 -23.18 18.57
CA ASP A 562 -15.69 -21.76 18.84
C ASP A 562 -14.25 -21.35 18.50
N LYS A 563 -13.29 -22.31 18.56
CA LYS A 563 -11.92 -22.08 18.12
C LYS A 563 -11.81 -21.84 16.62
N VAL A 564 -12.74 -22.33 15.79
CA VAL A 564 -12.74 -22.08 14.34
C VAL A 564 -12.90 -20.59 14.04
N LEU A 565 -13.67 -19.88 14.86
CA LEU A 565 -13.89 -18.43 14.71
C LEU A 565 -12.83 -17.60 15.44
N GLN A 566 -12.12 -18.18 16.41
CA GLN A 566 -11.07 -17.50 17.18
C GLN A 566 -9.67 -17.65 16.56
N ILE A 567 -9.41 -18.80 15.93
CA ILE A 567 -8.16 -19.18 15.28
C ILE A 567 -8.53 -19.38 13.83
N GLU A 568 -8.10 -18.47 12.95
CA GLU A 568 -8.54 -18.47 11.56
C GLU A 568 -8.05 -19.74 10.83
N GLY A 569 -8.94 -20.73 10.74
CA GLY A 569 -8.73 -21.95 9.98
C GLY A 569 -9.30 -23.19 10.66
N PHE A 570 -10.29 -23.83 10.02
CA PHE A 570 -10.85 -25.11 10.44
C PHE A 570 -9.77 -26.18 10.65
N ASP A 571 -8.77 -26.22 9.79
CA ASP A 571 -7.64 -27.16 9.89
C ASP A 571 -6.84 -26.99 11.16
N ILE A 572 -6.65 -25.76 11.64
CA ILE A 572 -5.84 -25.49 12.83
C ILE A 572 -6.61 -25.90 14.08
N ALA A 573 -7.87 -25.46 14.20
CA ALA A 573 -8.72 -25.83 15.34
C ALA A 573 -8.90 -27.34 15.44
N LEU A 574 -9.12 -28.02 14.31
CA LEU A 574 -9.22 -29.47 14.24
C LEU A 574 -7.92 -30.15 14.65
N LYS A 575 -6.78 -29.70 14.09
CA LYS A 575 -5.48 -30.33 14.36
C LYS A 575 -5.07 -30.18 15.83
N GLU A 576 -5.25 -29.00 16.43
CA GLU A 576 -4.98 -28.80 17.86
C GLU A 576 -5.81 -29.75 18.74
N TYR A 577 -7.09 -29.93 18.41
CA TYR A 577 -7.95 -30.84 19.17
C TYR A 577 -7.57 -32.31 18.94
N TYR A 578 -7.32 -32.68 17.68
CA TYR A 578 -6.91 -34.03 17.29
C TYR A 578 -5.59 -34.44 17.97
N ASP A 579 -4.59 -33.55 17.97
CA ASP A 579 -3.28 -33.80 18.56
C ASP A 579 -3.39 -33.89 20.10
N ALA A 580 -4.21 -33.04 20.74
CA ALA A 580 -4.44 -33.10 22.18
C ALA A 580 -5.12 -34.41 22.62
N GLN A 581 -6.11 -34.90 21.86
CA GLN A 581 -6.73 -36.20 22.12
C GLN A 581 -5.72 -37.36 22.02
N ALA A 582 -4.85 -37.32 21.01
CA ALA A 582 -3.84 -38.36 20.83
C ALA A 582 -2.82 -38.40 21.97
N GLU A 583 -2.49 -37.26 22.58
CA GLU A 583 -1.63 -37.19 23.77
C GLU A 583 -2.30 -37.76 25.02
N ASP A 584 -3.59 -37.48 25.22
CA ASP A 584 -4.38 -38.03 26.34
C ASP A 584 -4.55 -39.55 26.23
N ASP A 585 -4.87 -40.07 25.03
CA ASP A 585 -5.00 -41.51 24.77
C ASP A 585 -3.66 -42.25 25.01
N ALA A 586 -2.54 -41.65 24.58
CA ALA A 586 -1.21 -42.20 24.83
C ALA A 586 -0.82 -42.19 26.33
N ALA A 587 -1.33 -41.22 27.10
CA ALA A 587 -1.12 -41.15 28.54
C ALA A 587 -2.01 -42.14 29.33
N GLU A 588 -3.20 -42.49 28.81
CA GLU A 588 -4.06 -43.51 29.40
C GLU A 588 -3.58 -44.94 29.16
N GLU A 589 -3.02 -45.26 27.98
CA GLU A 589 -2.45 -46.58 27.68
C GLU A 589 -1.22 -46.94 28.55
N VAL A 590 -0.54 -45.96 29.13
CA VAL A 590 0.68 -46.14 29.95
C VAL A 590 0.39 -46.41 31.43
N LYS A 591 -0.86 -46.33 31.90
CA LYS A 591 -1.21 -46.65 33.30
C LYS A 591 -1.26 -48.18 33.50
N PRO A 592 -0.40 -48.79 34.34
CA PRO A 592 -0.46 -50.23 34.58
C PRO A 592 -1.71 -50.60 35.38
N THR A 593 -2.55 -51.48 34.81
CA THR A 593 -3.59 -52.19 35.56
C THR A 593 -2.97 -53.01 36.70
N PRO A 594 -3.44 -52.89 37.96
CA PRO A 594 -2.89 -53.67 39.06
C PRO A 594 -3.31 -55.14 38.95
N PRO A 595 -2.42 -56.10 39.28
CA PRO A 595 -2.78 -57.50 39.29
C PRO A 595 -3.59 -57.82 40.56
N ASN A 596 -4.76 -58.41 40.35
CA ASN A 596 -5.57 -59.19 41.29
C ASN A 596 -5.95 -58.58 42.64
N GLY A 597 -7.25 -58.28 42.76
CA GLY A 597 -8.11 -58.75 43.86
C GLY A 597 -7.66 -58.49 45.30
N LYS A 598 -8.01 -57.31 45.82
CA LYS A 598 -8.55 -57.08 47.18
C LYS A 598 -8.99 -55.62 47.30
N MET A 599 -10.27 -55.39 47.57
CA MET A 599 -10.79 -54.06 47.93
C MET A 599 -10.15 -53.59 49.24
N PRO A 600 -9.63 -52.35 49.33
CA PRO A 600 -9.46 -51.68 50.60
C PRO A 600 -10.79 -51.01 50.98
N ILE A 601 -11.19 -51.27 52.22
CA ILE A 601 -12.36 -50.70 52.89
C ILE A 601 -12.22 -49.18 52.98
N ILE A 602 -13.23 -48.46 52.51
CA ILE A 602 -13.41 -47.02 52.72
C ILE A 602 -13.59 -46.79 54.23
N ARG A 603 -12.73 -45.96 54.83
CA ARG A 603 -13.03 -45.29 56.10
C ARG A 603 -12.92 -43.79 55.86
N GLU A 604 -14.04 -43.10 55.97
CA GLU A 604 -14.10 -41.64 56.05
C GLU A 604 -13.47 -41.14 57.37
N PRO A 605 -12.90 -39.92 57.39
CA PRO A 605 -12.11 -39.40 58.50
C PRO A 605 -12.98 -38.60 59.50
N PRO A 606 -12.55 -38.41 60.76
CA PRO A 606 -13.07 -37.34 61.58
C PRO A 606 -12.24 -36.06 61.40
N ASN A 607 -12.99 -34.97 61.27
CA ASN A 607 -12.59 -33.57 61.21
C ASN A 607 -11.52 -33.13 62.23
N GLY A 608 -10.71 -32.14 61.82
CA GLY A 608 -10.17 -31.14 62.75
C GLY A 608 -8.78 -30.60 62.41
N GLU A 609 -8.76 -29.36 61.91
CA GLU A 609 -7.69 -28.35 62.08
C GLU A 609 -6.62 -28.12 60.98
N LYS A 610 -6.21 -26.84 60.95
CA LYS A 610 -5.70 -25.97 59.86
C LYS A 610 -4.31 -26.33 59.28
N PRO A 611 -3.97 -25.82 58.06
CA PRO A 611 -2.67 -26.07 57.45
C PRO A 611 -1.56 -25.20 58.07
N GLN A 612 -0.49 -25.82 58.55
CA GLN A 612 0.80 -25.19 58.80
C GLN A 612 1.83 -25.66 57.76
N HIS A 613 2.60 -24.69 57.29
CA HIS A 613 3.74 -24.75 56.37
C HIS A 613 4.44 -26.11 56.22
N THR A 614 4.47 -26.63 54.98
CA THR A 614 5.36 -27.74 54.61
C THR A 614 6.73 -27.21 54.23
N ILE A 615 7.71 -27.70 54.98
CA ILE A 615 9.15 -27.53 54.86
C ILE A 615 9.66 -28.28 53.61
N PHE A 616 10.48 -27.63 52.78
CA PHE A 616 11.26 -28.28 51.73
C PHE A 616 12.32 -29.20 52.34
N ILE A 617 12.16 -30.52 52.21
CA ILE A 617 13.22 -31.49 52.50
C ILE A 617 14.02 -31.70 51.21
N LYS A 618 15.30 -31.33 51.22
CA LYS A 618 16.29 -31.64 50.18
C LYS A 618 16.51 -33.16 50.10
N PRO A 619 16.60 -33.76 48.89
CA PRO A 619 17.08 -35.13 48.76
C PRO A 619 18.60 -35.22 48.97
N PRO A 620 19.11 -36.37 49.46
CA PRO A 620 20.52 -36.56 49.76
C PRO A 620 21.38 -36.65 48.50
N LYS A 621 22.63 -36.16 48.63
CA LYS A 621 23.69 -36.26 47.62
C LYS A 621 24.10 -37.72 47.44
N GLY A 622 24.16 -38.15 46.19
CA GLY A 622 24.97 -39.29 45.77
C GLY A 622 24.20 -40.35 45.01
N ASP A 623 23.94 -40.10 43.73
CA ASP A 623 24.09 -41.13 42.70
C ASP A 623 24.29 -40.44 41.35
N LYS A 624 25.37 -40.80 40.65
CA LYS A 624 25.74 -40.22 39.35
C LYS A 624 24.67 -40.56 38.32
N SER A 625 24.21 -39.56 37.58
CA SER A 625 23.17 -39.72 36.57
C SER A 625 23.66 -40.61 35.42
N ILE A 626 22.71 -41.30 34.76
CA ILE A 626 22.94 -42.07 33.54
C ILE A 626 23.63 -41.22 32.44
N CYS A 627 23.41 -39.89 32.44
CA CYS A 627 24.08 -38.96 31.54
C CYS A 627 25.60 -38.90 31.73
N ASP A 628 26.11 -39.05 32.95
CA ASP A 628 27.57 -39.02 33.20
C ASP A 628 28.28 -40.27 32.65
N ARG A 629 27.59 -41.42 32.64
CA ARG A 629 28.10 -42.66 32.02
C ARG A 629 28.10 -42.56 30.48
N ILE A 630 27.09 -41.91 29.91
CA ILE A 630 26.98 -41.70 28.46
C ILE A 630 28.05 -40.70 27.99
N CYS A 631 28.30 -39.62 28.73
CA CYS A 631 29.34 -38.65 28.38
C CYS A 631 30.76 -39.23 28.50
N SER A 632 31.02 -40.15 29.44
CA SER A 632 32.29 -40.89 29.52
C SER A 632 32.48 -41.81 28.31
N GLY A 633 31.45 -42.59 27.95
CA GLY A 633 31.54 -43.55 26.84
C GLY A 633 31.72 -42.89 25.46
N ILE A 634 31.14 -41.70 25.24
CA ILE A 634 31.31 -40.95 23.99
C ILE A 634 32.73 -40.38 23.87
N LYS A 635 33.36 -40.00 25.00
CA LYS A 635 34.71 -39.44 25.00
C LYS A 635 35.77 -40.50 24.71
N ASP A 636 35.57 -41.73 25.21
CA ASP A 636 36.46 -42.86 24.96
C ASP A 636 36.34 -43.38 23.52
N PHE A 637 35.14 -43.32 22.92
CA PHE A 637 34.92 -43.69 21.51
C PHE A 637 35.64 -42.76 20.53
N PHE A 638 35.62 -41.44 20.78
CA PHE A 638 36.35 -40.48 19.93
C PHE A 638 37.86 -40.59 20.07
N HIS A 639 38.38 -40.95 21.24
CA HIS A 639 39.82 -41.17 21.42
C HIS A 639 40.32 -42.44 20.70
N HIS A 640 39.49 -43.48 20.58
CA HIS A 640 39.85 -44.70 19.86
C HIS A 640 39.78 -44.53 18.34
N CYS A 641 38.82 -43.75 17.81
CA CYS A 641 38.73 -43.47 16.37
C CYS A 641 39.86 -42.57 15.84
N CYS A 642 40.42 -41.67 16.66
CA CYS A 642 41.56 -40.84 16.24
C CYS A 642 42.91 -41.60 16.26
N ALA A 643 43.02 -42.73 16.96
CA ALA A 643 44.25 -43.53 17.01
C ALA A 643 44.39 -44.56 15.88
N CYS A 644 43.32 -44.85 15.12
CA CYS A 644 43.33 -45.77 13.98
C CYS A 644 43.44 -45.09 12.60
N ALA A 645 43.68 -43.77 12.55
CA ALA A 645 43.83 -43.02 11.29
C ALA A 645 45.29 -42.61 11.00
N THR A 646 46.26 -43.17 11.72
CA THR A 646 47.69 -43.05 11.45
C THR A 646 48.34 -44.43 11.55
N ASP A 647 48.11 -45.24 10.53
CA ASP A 647 49.01 -46.27 10.00
C ASP A 647 48.59 -46.60 8.55
#